data_AF-A0A9E6EDV1-F1
#
_entry.id   AF-A0A9E6EDV1-F1
#
_cell.length_a   1.000
_cell.length_b   1.000
_cell.length_c   1.000
_cell.angle_alpha   90.00
_cell.angle_beta   90.00
_cell.angle_gamma   90.00
#
_symmetry.space_group_name_H-M   'P 1'
#
loop_
_entity.id
_entity.type
_entity.pdbx_description
1 polymer ?
#
loop_
_entity_poly.entity_id
_entity_poly.type
_entity_poly.pdbx_seq_one_letter_code
_entity_poly.pdbx_strand_id
1 'polypeptide(L)'
;MFLRWGSACLGLAAALALWGTPAPAYFQEPAPGVRPKSMGEAFTAVADDVNALAYNPAGCAQLSAWEISGMYAALFAGMDPALYTGEMDRTGFNLVQVAAPLPEVHGGLGLAWSRLFSAFYQENVAALAYGQAWGPFAFGVAAKVLQWEVASTEYTNDPELFPALARRTWTMDAGLLAYPWKNLRLGAGLQNLLPADAGLLEREEIPAVYRLGAAYLFPAPLPGLQSLQASLEGVWRLNRWDCKLGVETLLRDRWLAVRAGVNREEASCGFGIRIRRPEMPLAMTLDYAFSYPFELRATAGSHWAGLSVFWEPPAPRGPARPASPTASALDTPAAKAATTTAEADSALVQSAAFQEFLAFREFVARHSAVTATAENQTFPATNPAAPARPPAIAGTVPADRQKQILVGFEQILLSDAANPREARERVAAFQKYIEQKTGIALVGRAFDNYEELDRAFRQGELDAVVSSQGLFKLLYRENLAEPLLTAQVRGRDFQSACLLVRDSGEIQELGQLQGKRLGYIAMEDLEGLNRHFFNDNPKFKPEIFFKELKKIQQARVGVLALMVQDVDVLVGYDYMLKVAADVSREQNLPNPIRCLAQVSSIPNTPIFARKTLPPEKRAAVSRLETALLQADRDEAGKAFLTFFHFDCFSKFKEKKYRAYFQKE
;
A
#
# COMPACT_ATOMS: atom_id res chain seq x y z
N MET A 1 27.96 -42.31 2.41
CA MET A 1 27.51 -41.73 3.70
C MET A 1 27.41 -40.20 3.59
N PHE A 2 26.63 -39.69 2.63
CA PHE A 2 26.41 -38.24 2.39
C PHE A 2 25.08 -37.96 1.65
N LEU A 3 24.09 -38.84 1.80
CA LEU A 3 22.73 -38.62 1.28
C LEU A 3 21.75 -39.22 2.29
N ARG A 4 21.31 -38.44 3.29
CA ARG A 4 20.16 -38.77 4.17
C ARG A 4 19.76 -37.66 5.15
N TRP A 5 19.81 -36.38 4.77
CA TRP A 5 19.32 -35.27 5.62
C TRP A 5 18.55 -34.18 4.84
N GLY A 6 18.07 -34.50 3.62
CA GLY A 6 17.37 -33.54 2.75
C GLY A 6 15.84 -33.45 2.93
N SER A 7 15.24 -34.28 3.79
CA SER A 7 13.78 -34.47 3.81
C SER A 7 13.09 -33.99 5.08
N ALA A 8 13.83 -33.55 6.09
CA ALA A 8 13.27 -33.02 7.34
C ALA A 8 13.19 -31.48 7.40
N CYS A 9 13.96 -30.76 6.56
CA CYS A 9 13.95 -29.29 6.53
C CYS A 9 12.86 -28.69 5.62
N LEU A 10 12.30 -29.46 4.67
CA LEU A 10 11.19 -28.98 3.84
C LEU A 10 9.83 -28.99 4.55
N GLY A 11 9.67 -29.80 5.61
CA GLY A 11 8.42 -29.89 6.37
C GLY A 11 8.22 -28.79 7.41
N LEU A 12 9.31 -28.12 7.84
CA LEU A 12 9.23 -27.01 8.81
C LEU A 12 9.17 -25.63 8.15
N ALA A 13 9.67 -25.49 6.92
CA ALA A 13 9.62 -24.24 6.15
C ALA A 13 8.22 -23.94 5.57
N ALA A 14 7.40 -24.97 5.34
CA ALA A 14 6.03 -24.83 4.83
C ALA A 14 5.00 -24.47 5.93
N ALA A 15 5.34 -24.61 7.21
CA ALA A 15 4.45 -24.28 8.33
C ALA A 15 4.59 -22.82 8.82
N LEU A 16 5.58 -22.06 8.33
CA LEU A 16 5.86 -20.68 8.75
C LEU A 16 5.48 -19.61 7.70
N ALA A 17 4.94 -20.01 6.54
CA ALA A 17 4.61 -19.11 5.43
C ALA A 17 3.11 -18.81 5.28
N LEU A 18 2.27 -19.17 6.25
CA LEU A 18 0.81 -19.00 6.20
C LEU A 18 0.22 -18.19 7.36
N TRP A 19 0.92 -17.14 7.80
CA TRP A 19 0.26 -16.05 8.51
C TRP A 19 0.35 -14.80 7.63
N GLY A 20 -0.77 -14.48 6.98
CA GLY A 20 -1.02 -13.12 6.54
C GLY A 20 -0.98 -12.24 7.79
N THR A 21 0.17 -11.61 8.02
CA THR A 21 0.29 -10.64 9.08
C THR A 21 -0.50 -9.40 8.65
N PRO A 22 -1.35 -8.83 9.53
CA PRO A 22 -1.89 -7.48 9.29
C PRO A 22 -0.72 -6.56 8.92
N ALA A 23 -0.95 -5.63 7.99
CA ALA A 23 0.08 -4.66 7.61
C ALA A 23 0.59 -3.97 8.88
N PRO A 24 1.84 -4.22 9.30
CA PRO A 24 2.32 -3.69 10.57
C PRO A 24 2.42 -2.17 10.51
N ALA A 25 2.15 -1.50 11.62
CA ALA A 25 2.45 -0.07 11.79
C ALA A 25 3.92 0.24 11.42
N TYR A 26 4.17 1.41 10.80
CA TYR A 26 5.50 1.80 10.32
C TYR A 26 6.47 2.16 11.46
N PHE A 27 5.99 2.31 12.71
CA PHE A 27 6.83 2.44 13.93
C PHE A 27 7.91 1.38 14.08
N GLN A 28 7.81 0.29 13.33
CA GLN A 28 8.79 -0.77 13.34
C GLN A 28 10.11 -0.34 12.69
N GLU A 29 10.09 0.58 11.71
CA GLU A 29 11.27 1.09 11.04
C GLU A 29 11.89 2.32 11.72
N PRO A 30 13.23 2.50 11.64
CA PRO A 30 13.86 3.71 12.13
C PRO A 30 13.44 4.88 11.24
N ALA A 31 13.21 6.06 11.81
CA ALA A 31 12.99 7.30 11.05
C ALA A 31 14.29 7.70 10.31
N PRO A 32 14.47 7.36 9.02
CA PRO A 32 15.79 7.45 8.43
C PRO A 32 16.06 8.90 8.01
N GLY A 33 17.26 9.40 8.31
CA GLY A 33 17.79 10.61 7.71
C GLY A 33 18.29 10.38 6.27
N VAL A 34 18.57 11.45 5.52
CA VAL A 34 19.03 11.32 4.11
C VAL A 34 20.34 10.55 4.02
N ARG A 35 21.30 10.86 4.90
CA ARG A 35 22.61 10.18 4.93
C ARG A 35 22.46 8.68 5.22
N PRO A 36 21.84 8.23 6.33
CA PRO A 36 21.57 6.81 6.54
C PRO A 36 20.82 6.16 5.37
N LYS A 37 19.80 6.83 4.83
CA LYS A 37 19.01 6.30 3.72
C LYS A 37 19.87 6.03 2.48
N SER A 38 20.78 6.94 2.13
CA SER A 38 21.70 6.76 1.00
C SER A 38 22.75 5.66 1.20
N MET A 39 22.88 5.13 2.42
CA MET A 39 23.78 4.05 2.80
C MET A 39 23.01 2.73 3.04
N GLY A 40 21.82 2.58 2.46
CA GLY A 40 20.98 1.40 2.65
C GLY A 40 20.58 1.19 4.11
N GLU A 41 20.62 2.25 4.93
CA GLU A 41 20.31 2.27 6.36
C GLU A 41 21.26 1.43 7.23
N ALA A 42 22.48 1.13 6.74
CA ALA A 42 23.54 0.48 7.52
C ALA A 42 24.28 1.51 8.40
N PHE A 43 23.59 2.04 9.42
CA PHE A 43 24.05 3.23 10.14
C PHE A 43 24.33 3.03 11.64
N THR A 44 23.92 1.89 12.23
CA THR A 44 24.01 1.64 13.68
C THR A 44 25.43 1.77 14.25
N ALA A 45 26.46 1.38 13.51
CA ALA A 45 27.87 1.51 13.92
C ALA A 45 28.54 2.80 13.45
N VAL A 46 27.93 3.52 12.50
CA VAL A 46 28.41 4.82 12.02
C VAL A 46 27.96 5.89 13.02
N ALA A 47 26.65 6.09 13.15
CA ALA A 47 25.94 6.84 14.19
C ALA A 47 26.66 8.09 14.72
N ASP A 48 27.25 8.90 13.85
CA ASP A 48 28.16 9.99 14.22
C ASP A 48 27.62 11.40 13.91
N ASP A 49 26.33 11.52 13.64
CA ASP A 49 25.60 12.77 13.43
C ASP A 49 24.19 12.75 14.06
N VAL A 50 23.40 13.79 13.84
CA VAL A 50 22.02 13.88 14.35
C VAL A 50 21.11 12.70 13.95
N ASN A 51 21.43 11.97 12.87
CA ASN A 51 20.65 10.81 12.46
C ASN A 51 20.85 9.62 13.41
N ALA A 52 21.86 9.64 14.29
CA ALA A 52 22.10 8.62 15.31
C ALA A 52 20.86 8.38 16.18
N LEU A 53 20.05 9.42 16.42
CA LEU A 53 18.84 9.36 17.25
C LEU A 53 17.86 8.25 16.81
N ALA A 54 17.79 7.95 15.51
CA ALA A 54 16.87 6.95 14.95
C ALA A 54 17.45 5.53 14.90
N TYR A 55 18.77 5.37 15.06
CA TYR A 55 19.48 4.10 14.88
C TYR A 55 20.17 3.61 16.14
N ASN A 56 20.99 4.47 16.75
CA ASN A 56 21.79 4.14 17.93
C ASN A 56 22.00 5.40 18.80
N PRO A 57 21.26 5.55 19.92
CA PRO A 57 21.36 6.74 20.76
C PRO A 57 22.73 6.93 21.42
N ALA A 58 23.59 5.89 21.48
CA ALA A 58 24.99 6.06 21.91
C ALA A 58 25.77 7.02 21.00
N GLY A 59 25.34 7.15 19.74
CA GLY A 59 25.92 8.07 18.77
C GLY A 59 25.80 9.54 19.14
N CYS A 60 24.86 9.92 20.03
CA CYS A 60 24.79 11.28 20.57
C CYS A 60 26.09 11.71 21.26
N ALA A 61 26.87 10.77 21.80
CA ALA A 61 28.18 11.06 22.40
C ALA A 61 29.25 11.48 21.38
N GLN A 62 29.03 11.22 20.08
CA GLN A 62 29.97 11.54 19.01
C GLN A 62 29.75 12.95 18.43
N LEU A 63 28.66 13.62 18.80
CA LEU A 63 28.33 14.93 18.28
C LEU A 63 29.41 15.94 18.69
N SER A 64 29.88 16.72 17.72
CA SER A 64 30.96 17.70 17.91
C SER A 64 30.50 19.16 17.81
N ALA A 65 29.30 19.39 17.30
CA ALA A 65 28.71 20.69 17.07
C ALA A 65 27.20 20.64 17.30
N TRP A 66 26.57 21.78 17.55
CA TRP A 66 25.11 21.86 17.49
C TRP A 66 24.68 21.62 16.05
N GLU A 67 23.71 20.75 15.87
CA GLU A 67 23.17 20.38 14.57
C GLU A 67 21.64 20.52 14.58
N ILE A 68 21.11 21.15 13.54
CA ILE A 68 19.68 21.15 13.23
C ILE A 68 19.54 20.55 11.85
N SER A 69 18.72 19.52 11.70
CA SER A 69 18.45 18.87 10.42
C SER A 69 16.96 18.81 10.15
N GLY A 70 16.59 19.12 8.90
CA GLY A 70 15.24 18.98 8.38
C GLY A 70 15.26 18.21 7.07
N MET A 71 14.28 17.33 6.88
CA MET A 71 14.19 16.51 5.69
C MET A 71 12.73 16.25 5.29
N TYR A 72 12.52 16.20 3.98
CA TYR A 72 11.32 15.73 3.33
C TYR A 72 11.64 14.55 2.40
N ALA A 73 10.77 13.54 2.40
CA ALA A 73 10.79 12.45 1.44
C ALA A 73 9.48 12.39 0.66
N ALA A 74 9.58 12.39 -0.67
CA ALA A 74 8.52 11.88 -1.53
C ALA A 74 8.74 10.36 -1.67
N LEU A 75 8.01 9.58 -0.87
CA LEU A 75 8.10 8.12 -0.92
C LEU A 75 7.42 7.63 -2.19
N PHE A 76 8.00 6.66 -2.88
CA PHE A 76 7.39 5.94 -4.02
C PHE A 76 6.85 6.82 -5.17
N ALA A 77 7.51 7.95 -5.44
CA ALA A 77 7.12 8.91 -6.46
C ALA A 77 6.72 8.22 -7.78
N GLY A 78 5.63 8.68 -8.41
CA GLY A 78 5.18 8.18 -9.71
C GLY A 78 4.43 6.85 -9.73
N MET A 79 4.20 6.20 -8.57
CA MET A 79 3.42 4.95 -8.49
C MET A 79 1.94 5.10 -8.92
N ASP A 80 1.38 6.31 -8.80
CA ASP A 80 0.12 6.75 -9.38
C ASP A 80 0.12 8.30 -9.40
N PRO A 81 -0.16 8.98 -10.53
CA PRO A 81 -0.35 10.42 -10.54
C PRO A 81 -1.40 10.89 -9.51
N ALA A 82 -2.42 10.11 -9.15
CA ALA A 82 -3.36 10.47 -8.09
C ALA A 82 -2.71 10.60 -6.69
N LEU A 83 -1.55 9.95 -6.46
CA LEU A 83 -0.74 10.08 -5.23
C LEU A 83 0.20 11.30 -5.21
N TYR A 84 0.32 12.05 -6.33
CA TYR A 84 1.24 13.20 -6.44
C TYR A 84 0.67 14.43 -7.18
N THR A 85 -0.40 14.28 -7.97
CA THR A 85 -1.00 15.30 -8.86
C THR A 85 -2.53 15.43 -8.73
N GLY A 86 -3.17 14.84 -7.71
CA GLY A 86 -4.61 14.96 -7.43
C GLY A 86 -4.96 15.12 -5.94
N GLU A 87 -6.17 15.59 -5.62
CA GLU A 87 -6.62 16.09 -4.30
C GLU A 87 -6.61 15.09 -3.11
N MET A 88 -6.18 13.83 -3.26
CA MET A 88 -6.48 12.78 -2.26
C MET A 88 -5.32 11.87 -1.80
N ASP A 89 -4.06 12.05 -2.20
CA ASP A 89 -2.94 11.51 -1.39
C ASP A 89 -1.61 12.20 -1.70
N ARG A 90 -0.75 12.33 -0.68
CA ARG A 90 0.66 12.74 -0.77
C ARG A 90 1.43 11.90 0.23
N THR A 91 1.73 10.65 -0.13
CA THR A 91 2.51 9.79 0.77
C THR A 91 3.93 10.32 0.87
N GLY A 92 4.34 10.66 2.09
CA GLY A 92 5.63 11.27 2.33
C GLY A 92 6.11 11.09 3.75
N PHE A 93 7.35 11.48 3.96
CA PHE A 93 8.01 11.40 5.25
C PHE A 93 8.67 12.73 5.59
N ASN A 94 8.42 13.24 6.79
CA ASN A 94 9.10 14.41 7.33
C ASN A 94 9.97 13.99 8.51
N LEU A 95 11.12 14.63 8.63
CA LEU A 95 11.99 14.48 9.78
C LEU A 95 12.56 15.85 10.16
N VAL A 96 12.48 16.19 11.44
CA VAL A 96 13.13 17.36 12.03
C VAL A 96 13.89 16.91 13.26
N GLN A 97 15.15 17.30 13.37
CA GLN A 97 16.01 16.89 14.46
C GLN A 97 16.90 18.04 14.91
N VAL A 98 17.18 18.07 16.20
CA VAL A 98 18.12 19.00 16.82
C VAL A 98 18.99 18.19 17.76
N ALA A 99 20.30 18.37 17.69
CA ALA A 99 21.20 17.77 18.66
C ALA A 99 22.30 18.72 19.08
N ALA A 100 22.75 18.55 20.32
CA ALA A 100 23.71 19.39 20.98
C ALA A 100 24.77 18.55 21.70
N PRO A 101 26.06 18.86 21.54
CA PRO A 101 27.11 18.22 22.31
C PRO A 101 27.08 18.71 23.76
N LEU A 102 27.45 17.83 24.68
CA LEU A 102 27.62 18.11 26.11
C LEU A 102 29.07 17.77 26.50
N PRO A 103 30.05 18.65 26.21
CA PRO A 103 31.47 18.34 26.31
C PRO A 103 31.94 18.00 27.73
N GLU A 104 31.33 18.61 28.75
CA GLU A 104 31.69 18.41 30.16
C GLU A 104 31.52 16.97 30.63
N VAL A 105 30.57 16.25 30.04
CA VAL A 105 30.26 14.85 30.37
C VAL A 105 30.66 13.87 29.27
N HIS A 106 31.35 14.34 28.22
CA HIS A 106 31.66 13.57 27.02
C HIS A 106 30.40 12.93 26.41
N GLY A 107 29.30 13.69 26.34
CA GLY A 107 28.02 13.20 25.86
C GLY A 107 27.36 14.13 24.88
N GLY A 108 26.10 13.85 24.57
CA GLY A 108 25.25 14.70 23.76
C GLY A 108 23.78 14.39 23.97
N LEU A 109 22.94 15.37 23.64
CA LEU A 109 21.49 15.29 23.71
C LEU A 109 20.90 15.52 22.33
N GLY A 110 19.84 14.80 22.00
CA GLY A 110 19.13 14.96 20.74
C GLY A 110 17.62 14.87 20.89
N LEU A 111 16.90 15.69 20.13
CA LEU A 111 15.45 15.65 19.98
C LEU A 111 15.13 15.42 18.51
N ALA A 112 14.24 14.48 18.22
CA ALA A 112 13.74 14.21 16.87
C ALA A 112 12.22 14.19 16.86
N TRP A 113 11.65 14.66 15.76
CA TRP A 113 10.26 14.45 15.40
C TRP A 113 10.20 13.98 13.95
N SER A 114 9.50 12.87 13.71
CA SER A 114 9.25 12.36 12.39
C SER A 114 7.78 12.11 12.15
N ARG A 115 7.37 12.23 10.89
CA ARG A 115 5.99 11.99 10.47
C ARG A 115 5.97 11.24 9.15
N LEU A 116 5.46 10.01 9.17
CA LEU A 116 4.96 9.34 7.97
C LEU A 116 3.52 9.79 7.77
N PHE A 117 3.15 10.19 6.57
CA PHE A 117 1.80 10.65 6.29
C PHE A 117 1.35 10.25 4.89
N SER A 118 0.06 10.02 4.78
CA SER A 118 -0.74 9.94 3.56
C SER A 118 -2.03 10.74 3.79
N ALA A 119 -2.97 10.73 2.85
CA ALA A 119 -4.27 11.39 3.05
C ALA A 119 -5.13 10.73 4.13
N PHE A 120 -4.98 9.43 4.34
CA PHE A 120 -5.86 8.66 5.23
C PHE A 120 -5.18 8.23 6.52
N TYR A 121 -3.86 8.32 6.58
CA TYR A 121 -3.07 7.66 7.60
C TYR A 121 -1.86 8.52 7.97
N GLN A 122 -1.58 8.62 9.26
CA GLN A 122 -0.41 9.32 9.75
C GLN A 122 0.20 8.60 10.95
N GLU A 123 1.52 8.58 10.98
CA GLU A 123 2.29 8.15 12.14
C GLU A 123 3.29 9.23 12.53
N ASN A 124 3.27 9.60 13.80
CA ASN A 124 4.17 10.59 14.38
C ASN A 124 5.04 9.92 15.43
N VAL A 125 6.34 10.20 15.40
CA VAL A 125 7.30 9.76 16.41
C VAL A 125 8.05 10.97 16.94
N ALA A 126 7.99 11.19 18.24
CA ALA A 126 8.86 12.14 18.93
C ALA A 126 9.85 11.37 19.79
N ALA A 127 11.14 11.68 19.70
CA ALA A 127 12.19 10.98 20.43
C ALA A 127 13.14 11.95 21.13
N LEU A 128 13.47 11.68 22.38
CA LEU A 128 14.52 12.35 23.13
C LEU A 128 15.62 11.33 23.43
N ALA A 129 16.85 11.60 22.98
CA ALA A 129 17.99 10.72 23.13
C ALA A 129 19.13 11.38 23.90
N TYR A 130 19.81 10.60 24.71
CA TYR A 130 21.05 10.97 25.38
C TYR A 130 22.09 9.88 25.16
N GLY A 131 23.32 10.30 24.86
CA GLY A 131 24.46 9.41 24.71
C GLY A 131 25.67 9.94 25.46
N GLN A 132 26.47 9.04 26.00
CA GLN A 132 27.68 9.36 26.74
C GLN A 132 28.82 8.40 26.39
N ALA A 133 30.02 8.95 26.17
CA ALA A 133 31.22 8.19 25.93
C ALA A 133 31.94 7.84 27.25
N TRP A 134 32.46 6.62 27.33
CA TRP A 134 33.31 6.14 28.40
C TRP A 134 34.47 5.32 27.82
N GLY A 135 35.63 5.98 27.68
CA GLY A 135 36.82 5.36 27.08
C GLY A 135 36.58 4.96 25.63
N PRO A 136 36.82 3.69 25.24
CA PRO A 136 36.58 3.21 23.88
C PRO A 136 35.12 2.77 23.64
N PHE A 137 34.20 3.07 24.56
CA PHE A 137 32.79 2.75 24.45
C PHE A 137 31.94 4.01 24.50
N ALA A 138 30.73 3.96 23.95
CA ALA A 138 29.68 4.92 24.23
C ALA A 138 28.36 4.20 24.45
N PHE A 139 27.55 4.71 25.37
CA PHE A 139 26.23 4.17 25.70
C PHE A 139 25.19 5.25 25.44
N GLY A 140 23.98 4.86 25.09
CA GLY A 140 22.89 5.82 24.99
C GLY A 140 21.52 5.20 25.19
N VAL A 141 20.57 6.07 25.48
CA VAL A 141 19.16 5.74 25.68
C VAL A 141 18.30 6.76 24.96
N ALA A 142 17.13 6.33 24.48
CA ALA A 142 16.13 7.25 23.96
C ALA A 142 14.74 6.88 24.48
N ALA A 143 13.94 7.89 24.78
CA ALA A 143 12.51 7.74 25.04
C ALA A 143 11.73 8.21 23.81
N LYS A 144 10.76 7.40 23.37
CA LYS A 144 9.95 7.66 22.17
C LYS A 144 8.48 7.73 22.53
N VAL A 145 7.78 8.70 21.96
CA VAL A 145 6.32 8.79 21.94
C VAL A 145 5.88 8.53 20.51
N LEU A 146 4.98 7.57 20.36
CA LEU A 146 4.47 7.08 19.09
C LEU A 146 2.98 7.41 19.01
N GLN A 147 2.54 7.97 17.89
CA GLN A 147 1.15 8.36 17.70
C GLN A 147 0.68 7.97 16.31
N TRP A 148 -0.30 7.07 16.27
CA TRP A 148 -0.99 6.65 15.06
C TRP A 148 -2.30 7.41 14.94
N GLU A 149 -2.56 7.98 13.78
CA GLU A 149 -3.80 8.67 13.43
C GLU A 149 -4.37 8.14 12.12
N VAL A 150 -5.70 8.05 12.06
CA VAL A 150 -6.47 7.75 10.86
C VAL A 150 -7.39 8.93 10.58
N ALA A 151 -7.46 9.35 9.32
CA ALA A 151 -8.30 10.46 8.91
C ALA A 151 -9.79 10.15 9.18
N SER A 152 -10.53 11.15 9.66
CA SER A 152 -11.98 11.07 9.78
C SER A 152 -12.61 11.16 8.39
N THR A 153 -13.19 10.06 7.94
CA THR A 153 -13.85 9.93 6.64
C THR A 153 -15.26 9.37 6.85
N GLU A 154 -16.07 9.30 5.80
CA GLU A 154 -17.38 8.62 5.87
C GLU A 154 -17.30 7.15 6.33
N TYR A 155 -16.11 6.52 6.24
CA TYR A 155 -15.81 5.14 6.63
C TYR A 155 -15.42 4.99 8.10
N THR A 156 -14.72 5.99 8.64
CA THR A 156 -14.09 5.95 9.97
C THR A 156 -14.85 6.79 10.99
N ASN A 157 -15.83 7.58 10.57
CA ASN A 157 -16.67 8.41 11.45
C ASN A 157 -17.83 7.64 12.12
N ASP A 158 -17.72 6.31 12.24
CA ASP A 158 -18.66 5.47 12.98
C ASP A 158 -18.08 5.16 14.37
N PRO A 159 -18.58 5.77 15.45
CA PRO A 159 -18.03 5.58 16.79
C PRO A 159 -18.18 4.16 17.36
N GLU A 160 -19.10 3.35 16.82
CA GLU A 160 -19.28 1.96 17.26
C GLU A 160 -18.19 1.05 16.68
N LEU A 161 -17.68 1.37 15.49
CA LEU A 161 -16.61 0.61 14.83
C LEU A 161 -15.23 1.20 15.08
N PHE A 162 -15.11 2.53 15.14
CA PHE A 162 -13.86 3.24 15.40
C PHE A 162 -14.02 4.11 16.66
N PRO A 163 -13.87 3.51 17.87
CA PRO A 163 -14.01 4.26 19.12
C PRO A 163 -12.92 5.34 19.30
N ALA A 164 -11.80 5.20 18.60
CA ALA A 164 -10.74 6.20 18.53
C ALA A 164 -10.13 6.25 17.12
N LEU A 165 -9.87 7.47 16.63
CA LEU A 165 -9.16 7.72 15.37
C LEU A 165 -7.67 8.01 15.59
N ALA A 166 -7.24 8.08 16.84
CA ALA A 166 -5.85 8.30 17.19
C ALA A 166 -5.48 7.50 18.44
N ARG A 167 -4.28 6.93 18.44
CA ARG A 167 -3.70 6.20 19.57
C ARG A 167 -2.30 6.71 19.83
N ARG A 168 -1.98 6.99 21.09
CA ARG A 168 -0.64 7.38 21.54
C ARG A 168 -0.09 6.35 22.50
N THR A 169 1.17 5.99 22.31
CA THR A 169 1.92 5.07 23.15
C THR A 169 3.37 5.54 23.30
N TRP A 170 4.15 4.88 24.15
CA TRP A 170 5.54 5.24 24.40
C TRP A 170 6.41 4.00 24.53
N THR A 171 7.68 4.14 24.18
CA THR A 171 8.67 3.07 24.30
C THR A 171 10.07 3.65 24.49
N MET A 172 11.07 2.78 24.62
CA MET A 172 12.46 3.17 24.85
C MET A 172 13.43 2.39 23.97
N ASP A 173 14.52 3.04 23.61
CA ASP A 173 15.64 2.46 22.89
C ASP A 173 16.91 2.54 23.73
N ALA A 174 17.84 1.62 23.52
CA ALA A 174 19.17 1.62 24.10
C ALA A 174 20.24 1.35 23.02
N GLY A 175 21.43 1.89 23.23
CA GLY A 175 22.51 1.85 22.26
C GLY A 175 23.87 1.66 22.89
N LEU A 176 24.76 1.00 22.16
CA LEU A 176 26.18 0.82 22.48
C LEU A 176 27.01 1.05 21.21
N LEU A 177 28.13 1.75 21.36
CA LEU A 177 29.20 1.85 20.38
C LEU A 177 30.52 1.42 21.00
N ALA A 178 31.36 0.77 20.22
CA ALA A 178 32.70 0.36 20.63
C ALA A 178 33.72 0.65 19.52
N TYR A 179 34.90 1.11 19.92
CA TYR A 179 36.02 1.46 19.05
C TYR A 179 37.24 0.59 19.35
N PRO A 180 37.20 -0.73 19.02
CA PRO A 180 38.29 -1.66 19.35
C PRO A 180 39.61 -1.33 18.64
N TRP A 181 39.54 -0.72 17.45
CA TRP A 181 40.69 -0.27 16.67
C TRP A 181 40.40 1.08 16.02
N LYS A 182 41.45 1.82 15.61
CA LYS A 182 41.31 3.17 15.02
C LYS A 182 40.39 3.23 13.79
N ASN A 183 40.26 2.12 13.07
CA ASN A 183 39.54 2.05 11.79
C ASN A 183 38.26 1.23 11.87
N LEU A 184 37.97 0.56 12.99
CA LEU A 184 36.80 -0.30 13.15
C LEU A 184 35.88 0.28 14.22
N ARG A 185 34.61 0.42 13.86
CA ARG A 185 33.51 0.76 14.77
C ARG A 185 32.55 -0.41 14.83
N LEU A 186 32.12 -0.75 16.04
CA LEU A 186 31.06 -1.72 16.27
C LEU A 186 29.90 -1.01 16.96
N GLY A 187 28.67 -1.34 16.58
CA GLY A 187 27.47 -0.78 17.16
C GLY A 187 26.46 -1.87 17.50
N ALA A 188 25.77 -1.71 18.62
CA ALA A 188 24.62 -2.51 18.97
C ALA A 188 23.47 -1.58 19.36
N GLY A 189 22.28 -1.86 18.86
CA GLY A 189 21.07 -1.08 19.14
C GLY A 189 19.92 -2.01 19.54
N LEU A 190 19.18 -1.61 20.57
CA LEU A 190 17.96 -2.26 21.01
C LEU A 190 16.83 -1.24 20.92
N GLN A 191 15.85 -1.46 20.06
CA GLN A 191 14.73 -0.54 19.88
C GLN A 191 13.44 -1.16 20.36
N ASN A 192 12.52 -0.30 20.81
CA ASN A 192 11.19 -0.69 21.29
C ASN A 192 11.28 -1.70 22.46
N LEU A 193 12.14 -1.42 23.45
CA LEU A 193 12.41 -2.29 24.60
C LEU A 193 11.20 -2.46 25.51
N LEU A 194 10.27 -1.51 25.49
CA LEU A 194 9.04 -1.56 26.28
C LEU A 194 7.87 -1.95 25.38
N PRO A 195 7.05 -2.94 25.78
CA PRO A 195 5.83 -3.30 25.05
C PRO A 195 4.93 -2.07 24.90
N ALA A 196 4.63 -1.73 23.65
CA ALA A 196 3.82 -0.58 23.31
C ALA A 196 2.69 -1.04 22.38
N ASP A 197 1.45 -0.79 22.77
CA ASP A 197 0.26 -1.10 21.96
C ASP A 197 -0.14 0.14 21.13
N ALA A 198 0.03 0.03 19.81
CA ALA A 198 -0.34 1.07 18.85
C ALA A 198 -1.75 0.88 18.30
N GLY A 199 -2.39 -0.26 18.52
CA GLY A 199 -3.62 -0.65 17.84
C GLY A 199 -4.81 0.29 18.05
N LEU A 200 -5.56 0.56 16.97
CA LEU A 200 -6.78 1.38 17.00
C LEU A 200 -8.05 0.55 17.22
N LEU A 201 -8.15 -0.61 16.57
CA LEU A 201 -9.30 -1.52 16.63
C LEU A 201 -8.99 -2.78 17.44
N GLU A 202 -7.87 -3.41 17.11
CA GLU A 202 -7.34 -4.58 17.79
C GLU A 202 -5.97 -4.24 18.37
N ARG A 203 -5.56 -4.97 19.41
CA ARG A 203 -4.25 -4.79 20.05
C ARG A 203 -3.14 -5.08 19.05
N GLU A 204 -2.27 -4.11 18.81
CA GLU A 204 -1.11 -4.24 17.91
C GLU A 204 0.15 -3.87 18.69
N GLU A 205 0.92 -4.88 19.10
CA GLU A 205 2.15 -4.67 19.85
C GLU A 205 3.31 -4.35 18.93
N ILE A 206 4.04 -3.29 19.26
CA ILE A 206 5.25 -2.89 18.56
C ILE A 206 6.38 -3.85 18.97
N PRO A 207 6.96 -4.61 18.02
CA PRO A 207 8.01 -5.56 18.32
C PRO A 207 9.34 -4.87 18.67
N ALA A 208 10.09 -5.49 19.57
CA ALA A 208 11.48 -5.15 19.81
C ALA A 208 12.34 -5.41 18.56
N VAL A 209 13.32 -4.54 18.33
CA VAL A 209 14.26 -4.64 17.20
C VAL A 209 15.68 -4.68 17.72
N TYR A 210 16.45 -5.67 17.30
CA TYR A 210 17.85 -5.86 17.67
C TYR A 210 18.74 -5.54 16.47
N ARG A 211 19.74 -4.69 16.65
CA ARG A 211 20.66 -4.24 15.61
C ARG A 211 22.10 -4.51 16.01
N LEU A 212 22.87 -5.03 15.07
CA LEU A 212 24.32 -5.21 15.19
C LEU A 212 24.98 -4.64 13.94
N GLY A 213 25.85 -3.65 14.11
CA GLY A 213 26.54 -2.98 13.03
C GLY A 213 28.06 -3.08 13.16
N ALA A 214 28.74 -3.09 12.03
CA ALA A 214 30.18 -2.86 11.93
C ALA A 214 30.46 -1.84 10.83
N ALA A 215 31.36 -0.88 11.09
CA ALA A 215 31.82 0.08 10.09
C ALA A 215 33.34 0.13 10.07
N TYR A 216 33.93 0.11 8.87
CA TYR A 216 35.37 0.12 8.65
C TYR A 216 35.80 1.30 7.78
N LEU A 217 36.73 2.10 8.29
CA LEU A 217 37.34 3.24 7.59
C LEU A 217 38.67 2.81 6.97
N PHE A 218 38.79 2.88 5.65
CA PHE A 218 39.99 2.45 4.94
C PHE A 218 41.10 3.53 5.03
N PRO A 219 42.31 3.20 5.56
CA PRO A 219 43.38 4.19 5.80
C PRO A 219 44.06 4.76 4.55
N ALA A 220 44.08 3.98 3.47
CA ALA A 220 44.67 4.36 2.20
C ALA A 220 43.61 4.13 1.11
N PRO A 221 42.66 5.07 0.95
CA PRO A 221 41.63 4.94 -0.07
C PRO A 221 42.26 5.06 -1.47
N LEU A 222 41.51 4.64 -2.49
CA LEU A 222 41.96 4.74 -3.89
C LEU A 222 42.29 6.20 -4.27
N PRO A 223 43.24 6.45 -5.20
CA PRO A 223 43.57 7.79 -5.65
C PRO A 223 42.33 8.61 -6.06
N GLY A 224 42.20 9.82 -5.51
CA GLY A 224 41.05 10.71 -5.75
C GLY A 224 39.93 10.61 -4.71
N LEU A 225 39.94 9.59 -3.84
CA LEU A 225 39.04 9.48 -2.69
C LEU A 225 39.75 10.02 -1.43
N GLN A 226 39.09 10.85 -0.65
CA GLN A 226 39.66 11.39 0.60
C GLN A 226 39.35 10.54 1.83
N SER A 227 38.26 9.77 1.77
CA SER A 227 37.94 8.73 2.74
C SER A 227 37.09 7.67 2.07
N LEU A 228 37.17 6.43 2.55
CA LEU A 228 36.26 5.36 2.17
C LEU A 228 35.82 4.65 3.44
N GLN A 229 34.52 4.61 3.71
CA GLN A 229 33.93 3.86 4.80
C GLN A 229 32.96 2.83 4.25
N ALA A 230 33.07 1.59 4.72
CA ALA A 230 32.06 0.55 4.47
C ALA A 230 31.38 0.18 5.78
N SER A 231 30.10 -0.14 5.70
CA SER A 231 29.24 -0.47 6.83
C SER A 231 28.39 -1.69 6.50
N LEU A 232 28.22 -2.55 7.50
CA LEU A 232 27.40 -3.76 7.47
C LEU A 232 26.52 -3.75 8.72
N GLU A 233 25.24 -4.04 8.56
CA GLU A 233 24.29 -4.10 9.67
C GLU A 233 23.40 -5.34 9.54
N GLY A 234 23.28 -6.09 10.63
CA GLY A 234 22.29 -7.15 10.81
C GLY A 234 21.16 -6.65 11.72
N VAL A 235 19.93 -6.84 11.27
CA VAL A 235 18.72 -6.46 12.01
C VAL A 235 17.89 -7.71 12.25
N TRP A 236 17.45 -7.91 13.50
CA TRP A 236 16.57 -9.00 13.89
C TRP A 236 15.28 -8.45 14.49
N ARG A 237 14.14 -8.87 13.93
CA ARG A 237 12.78 -8.46 14.34
C ARG A 237 11.78 -9.57 13.99
N LEU A 238 10.85 -9.89 14.90
CA LEU A 238 9.75 -10.84 14.64
C LEU A 238 10.21 -12.17 13.96
N ASN A 239 11.30 -12.76 14.43
CA ASN A 239 11.93 -13.97 13.85
C ASN A 239 12.41 -13.83 12.40
N ARG A 240 12.57 -12.61 11.88
CA ARG A 240 13.18 -12.32 10.58
C ARG A 240 14.54 -11.65 10.77
N TRP A 241 15.47 -12.00 9.88
CA TRP A 241 16.80 -11.41 9.81
C TRP A 241 16.91 -10.62 8.51
N ASP A 242 17.40 -9.38 8.62
CA ASP A 242 17.70 -8.53 7.49
C ASP A 242 19.17 -8.09 7.56
N CYS A 243 19.77 -7.93 6.39
CA CYS A 243 21.16 -7.52 6.23
C CYS A 243 21.20 -6.25 5.39
N LYS A 244 22.00 -5.28 5.83
CA LYS A 244 22.16 -3.98 5.19
C LYS A 244 23.62 -3.69 4.95
N LEU A 245 23.94 -3.12 3.79
CA LEU A 245 25.28 -2.75 3.38
C LEU A 245 25.28 -1.30 2.93
N GLY A 246 26.28 -0.53 3.37
CA GLY A 246 26.41 0.87 3.03
C GLY A 246 27.86 1.28 2.82
N VAL A 247 28.11 2.17 1.88
CA VAL A 247 29.43 2.75 1.61
C VAL A 247 29.30 4.26 1.53
N GLU A 248 30.25 4.97 2.13
CA GLU A 248 30.38 6.42 2.07
C GLU A 248 31.80 6.81 1.65
N THR A 249 31.91 7.79 0.76
CA THR A 249 33.19 8.39 0.37
C THR A 249 33.09 9.91 0.34
N LEU A 250 34.17 10.57 0.74
CA LEU A 250 34.31 12.02 0.64
C LEU A 250 35.27 12.35 -0.50
N LEU A 251 34.89 13.33 -1.31
CA LEU A 251 35.59 13.81 -2.49
C LEU A 251 35.84 15.31 -2.36
N ARG A 252 36.80 15.82 -3.14
CA ARG A 252 37.09 17.25 -3.34
C ARG A 252 37.10 18.03 -2.02
N ASP A 253 38.16 17.94 -1.24
CA ASP A 253 38.31 18.64 0.06
C ASP A 253 37.09 18.52 0.99
N ARG A 254 36.44 17.36 0.95
CA ARG A 254 35.34 16.91 1.82
C ARG A 254 34.05 17.73 1.67
N TRP A 255 33.93 18.55 0.62
CA TRP A 255 32.69 19.27 0.35
C TRP A 255 31.66 18.41 -0.39
N LEU A 256 32.06 17.29 -1.00
CA LEU A 256 31.16 16.35 -1.66
C LEU A 256 31.24 14.96 -1.02
N ALA A 257 30.14 14.51 -0.44
CA ALA A 257 29.94 13.12 -0.02
C ALA A 257 29.20 12.36 -1.12
N VAL A 258 29.59 11.11 -1.38
CA VAL A 258 28.88 10.18 -2.26
C VAL A 258 28.66 8.89 -1.49
N ARG A 259 27.43 8.36 -1.58
CA ARG A 259 26.97 7.24 -0.77
C ARG A 259 26.16 6.28 -1.62
N ALA A 260 26.28 5.01 -1.29
CA ALA A 260 25.47 3.95 -1.86
C ALA A 260 25.21 2.88 -0.81
N GLY A 261 24.08 2.19 -0.91
CA GLY A 261 23.81 1.05 -0.07
C GLY A 261 22.64 0.21 -0.56
N VAL A 262 22.50 -0.95 0.05
CA VAL A 262 21.49 -1.94 -0.29
C VAL A 262 21.04 -2.62 0.99
N ASN A 263 19.74 -2.85 1.10
CA ASN A 263 19.15 -3.72 2.10
C ASN A 263 18.32 -4.79 1.39
N ARG A 264 17.45 -5.49 2.13
CA ARG A 264 16.60 -6.53 1.55
C ARG A 264 15.52 -6.00 0.61
N GLU A 265 15.04 -4.78 0.85
CA GLU A 265 13.83 -4.25 0.25
C GLU A 265 14.14 -3.24 -0.86
N GLU A 266 15.29 -2.59 -0.82
CA GLU A 266 15.67 -1.53 -1.75
C GLU A 266 17.19 -1.37 -1.94
N ALA A 267 17.56 -0.79 -3.07
CA ALA A 267 18.86 -0.19 -3.30
C ALA A 267 18.76 1.33 -3.15
N SER A 268 19.83 1.97 -2.69
CA SER A 268 19.88 3.40 -2.43
C SER A 268 21.21 4.01 -2.86
N CYS A 269 21.17 5.27 -3.25
CA CYS A 269 22.37 6.06 -3.49
C CYS A 269 22.08 7.53 -3.19
N GLY A 270 23.12 8.32 -2.98
CA GLY A 270 22.94 9.72 -2.66
C GLY A 270 24.24 10.48 -2.61
N PHE A 271 24.09 11.79 -2.41
CA PHE A 271 25.22 12.69 -2.25
C PHE A 271 24.90 13.75 -1.21
N GLY A 272 25.96 14.34 -0.64
CA GLY A 272 25.88 15.45 0.30
C GLY A 272 26.83 16.55 -0.13
N ILE A 273 26.34 17.78 -0.20
CA ILE A 273 27.15 18.97 -0.49
C ILE A 273 27.31 19.77 0.79
N ARG A 274 28.52 19.80 1.33
CA ARG A 274 28.86 20.55 2.53
C ARG A 274 29.43 21.92 2.15
N ILE A 275 28.74 22.97 2.57
CA ILE A 275 29.12 24.37 2.37
C ILE A 275 29.57 24.94 3.72
N ARG A 276 30.85 25.30 3.81
CA ARG A 276 31.42 25.96 4.99
C ARG A 276 32.15 27.21 4.57
N ARG A 277 31.86 28.34 5.22
CA ARG A 277 32.65 29.58 5.07
C ARG A 277 33.57 29.73 6.28
N PRO A 278 34.90 29.78 6.12
CA PRO A 278 35.84 29.90 7.23
C PRO A 278 35.58 31.09 8.16
N GLU A 279 34.96 32.15 7.64
CA GLU A 279 34.67 33.39 8.36
C GLU A 279 33.39 33.35 9.21
N MET A 280 32.55 32.32 9.04
CA MET A 280 31.28 32.20 9.77
C MET A 280 31.30 30.94 10.65
N PRO A 281 30.70 30.99 11.85
CA PRO A 281 30.57 29.84 12.74
C PRO A 281 29.52 28.82 12.25
N LEU A 282 29.14 28.87 10.96
CA LEU A 282 28.02 28.13 10.40
C LEU A 282 28.50 27.29 9.22
N ALA A 283 28.19 26.00 9.24
CA ALA A 283 28.28 25.12 8.08
C ALA A 283 26.89 24.60 7.72
N MET A 284 26.68 24.30 6.44
CA MET A 284 25.44 23.73 5.94
C MET A 284 25.77 22.48 5.13
N THR A 285 24.90 21.48 5.17
CA THR A 285 24.96 20.32 4.29
C THR A 285 23.63 20.15 3.60
N LEU A 286 23.64 20.12 2.27
CA LEU A 286 22.50 19.73 1.46
C LEU A 286 22.66 18.26 1.08
N ASP A 287 21.77 17.42 1.56
CA ASP A 287 21.80 15.99 1.26
C ASP A 287 20.64 15.61 0.35
N TYR A 288 20.92 14.70 -0.58
CA TYR A 288 19.92 14.07 -1.41
C TYR A 288 20.17 12.56 -1.48
N ALA A 289 19.12 11.77 -1.30
CA ALA A 289 19.14 10.34 -1.49
C ALA A 289 18.00 9.89 -2.39
N PHE A 290 18.31 8.90 -3.21
CA PHE A 290 17.39 8.16 -4.03
C PHE A 290 17.33 6.72 -3.50
N SER A 291 16.13 6.17 -3.34
CA SER A 291 15.97 4.74 -3.05
C SER A 291 14.97 4.09 -3.98
N TYR A 292 15.32 2.89 -4.45
CA TYR A 292 14.53 2.12 -5.40
C TYR A 292 14.14 0.78 -4.77
N PRO A 293 12.85 0.54 -4.52
CA PRO A 293 12.36 -0.71 -3.96
C PRO A 293 12.45 -1.86 -4.98
N PHE A 294 12.77 -3.06 -4.51
CA PHE A 294 12.87 -4.24 -5.36
C PHE A 294 11.52 -4.89 -5.66
N GLU A 295 10.58 -4.82 -4.72
CA GLU A 295 9.28 -5.49 -4.84
C GLU A 295 8.22 -4.59 -5.48
N LEU A 296 8.31 -3.27 -5.27
CA LEU A 296 7.37 -2.30 -5.81
C LEU A 296 7.77 -1.90 -7.23
N ARG A 297 6.84 -2.09 -8.18
CA ARG A 297 7.00 -1.74 -9.59
C ARG A 297 6.23 -0.45 -9.92
N ALA A 298 6.47 0.09 -11.12
CA ALA A 298 5.80 1.30 -11.63
C ALA A 298 6.01 2.56 -10.77
N THR A 299 7.09 2.64 -10.01
CA THR A 299 7.50 3.84 -9.27
C THR A 299 8.79 4.40 -9.85
N ALA A 300 8.92 5.73 -9.83
CA ALA A 300 10.17 6.43 -10.04
C ALA A 300 11.15 6.26 -8.86
N GLY A 301 10.74 5.60 -7.77
CA GLY A 301 11.50 5.44 -6.54
C GLY A 301 11.14 6.50 -5.50
N SER A 302 11.82 6.47 -4.36
CA SER A 302 11.67 7.47 -3.30
C SER A 302 12.77 8.51 -3.37
N HIS A 303 12.39 9.77 -3.20
CA HIS A 303 13.28 10.92 -3.28
C HIS A 303 13.36 11.60 -1.92
N TRP A 304 14.55 11.68 -1.36
CA TRP A 304 14.80 12.20 -0.02
C TRP A 304 15.71 13.42 -0.13
N ALA A 305 15.27 14.55 0.41
CA ALA A 305 16.04 15.78 0.40
C ALA A 305 16.10 16.38 1.80
N GLY A 306 17.28 16.82 2.20
CA GLY A 306 17.52 17.34 3.55
C GLY A 306 18.51 18.48 3.60
N LEU A 307 18.38 19.28 4.64
CA LEU A 307 19.28 20.37 4.97
C LEU A 307 19.68 20.23 6.44
N SER A 308 20.98 20.09 6.68
CA SER A 308 21.57 20.18 8.01
C SER A 308 22.35 21.49 8.17
N VAL A 309 22.18 22.13 9.31
CA VAL A 309 22.90 23.35 9.70
C VAL A 309 23.69 23.05 10.97
N PHE A 310 24.97 23.38 10.95
CA PHE A 310 25.92 23.10 12.02
C PHE A 310 26.46 24.42 12.58
N TRP A 311 26.45 24.55 13.91
CA TRP A 311 27.15 25.64 14.59
C TRP A 311 28.57 25.19 14.98
N GLU A 312 29.54 25.57 14.16
CA GLU A 312 30.95 25.26 14.29
C GLU A 312 31.76 26.54 14.51
N PRO A 313 31.81 27.07 15.76
CA PRO A 313 32.54 28.31 16.02
C PRO A 313 34.01 28.14 15.64
N PRO A 314 34.64 29.18 15.02
CA PRO A 314 36.03 29.11 14.61
C PRO A 314 36.91 28.81 15.83
N ALA A 315 37.86 27.88 15.66
CA ALA A 315 38.71 27.42 16.75
C ALA A 315 39.36 28.61 17.49
N PRO A 316 39.34 28.65 18.84
CA PRO A 316 39.96 29.74 19.57
C PRO A 316 41.48 29.76 19.28
N ARG A 317 42.00 30.95 18.96
CA ARG A 317 43.45 31.19 18.81
C ARG A 317 44.12 31.15 20.20
N GLY A 318 44.34 29.94 20.72
CA GLY A 318 45.07 29.67 21.96
C GLY A 318 45.81 28.34 21.85
N PRO A 319 46.83 28.07 22.70
CA PRO A 319 47.60 26.84 22.61
C PRO A 319 46.67 25.63 22.79
N ALA A 320 46.71 24.72 21.81
CA ALA A 320 45.80 23.59 21.69
C ALA A 320 45.84 22.71 22.96
N ARG A 321 44.68 22.52 23.60
CA ARG A 321 44.49 21.41 24.55
C ARG A 321 44.62 20.09 23.78
N PRO A 322 45.27 19.06 24.35
CA PRO A 322 45.46 17.79 23.66
C PRO A 322 44.09 17.23 23.26
N ALA A 323 43.89 17.09 21.95
CA ALA A 323 42.71 16.49 21.38
C ALA A 323 42.53 15.07 21.91
N SER A 324 41.29 14.69 22.22
CA SER A 324 40.94 13.28 22.36
C SER A 324 41.33 12.55 21.06
N PRO A 325 41.74 11.26 21.10
CA PRO A 325 42.40 10.59 19.98
C PRO A 325 41.53 10.39 18.72
N THR A 326 40.29 10.86 18.73
CA THR A 326 39.29 10.62 17.69
C THR A 326 38.99 11.84 16.81
N ALA A 327 39.47 13.05 17.15
CA ALA A 327 39.12 14.28 16.43
C ALA A 327 40.23 14.87 15.54
N SER A 328 41.38 14.20 15.37
CA SER A 328 42.52 14.76 14.63
C SER A 328 42.97 13.84 13.49
N ALA A 329 42.30 13.99 12.34
CA ALA A 329 42.94 13.73 11.06
C ALA A 329 42.24 14.57 9.99
N LEU A 330 43.04 15.40 9.32
CA LEU A 330 42.75 16.23 8.14
C LEU A 330 42.41 17.69 8.47
N ASP A 331 43.46 18.50 8.59
CA ASP A 331 43.44 19.92 8.21
C ASP A 331 44.88 20.41 7.93
N THR A 332 45.20 20.65 6.65
CA THR A 332 46.27 21.60 6.26
C THR A 332 45.92 22.23 4.89
N PRO A 333 45.99 23.56 4.72
CA PRO A 333 45.48 24.23 3.51
C PRO A 333 46.57 24.50 2.47
N ALA A 334 46.21 24.46 1.18
CA ALA A 334 46.99 25.05 0.10
C ALA A 334 46.09 25.95 -0.77
N ALA A 335 46.55 27.19 -0.97
CA ALA A 335 45.82 28.30 -1.57
C ALA A 335 46.18 28.51 -3.05
N LYS A 336 45.28 29.27 -3.72
CA LYS A 336 45.40 30.05 -4.98
C LYS A 336 45.04 29.34 -6.30
N ALA A 337 43.91 29.75 -6.87
CA ALA A 337 43.88 30.62 -8.06
C ALA A 337 42.45 31.15 -8.27
N ALA A 338 42.33 32.46 -8.51
CA ALA A 338 41.08 33.16 -8.74
C ALA A 338 40.98 33.55 -10.20
N THR A 339 39.81 33.32 -10.83
CA THR A 339 39.39 34.09 -12.01
C THR A 339 37.85 34.13 -12.13
N THR A 340 37.33 35.32 -11.82
CA THR A 340 36.13 36.03 -12.30
C THR A 340 34.90 35.25 -12.80
N THR A 341 33.85 35.32 -11.98
CA THR A 341 32.49 34.76 -12.08
C THR A 341 31.52 35.49 -13.02
N ALA A 342 31.94 36.50 -13.80
CA ALA A 342 30.99 37.34 -14.56
C ALA A 342 30.70 36.85 -15.99
N GLU A 343 31.58 36.05 -16.60
CA GLU A 343 31.36 35.51 -17.96
C GLU A 343 30.64 34.15 -17.97
N ALA A 344 30.61 33.44 -16.83
CA ALA A 344 29.96 32.13 -16.70
C ALA A 344 28.42 32.22 -16.65
N ASP A 345 27.86 33.32 -16.15
CA ASP A 345 26.41 33.52 -16.03
C ASP A 345 25.73 33.82 -17.38
N SER A 346 26.47 34.39 -18.34
CA SER A 346 25.96 34.64 -19.71
C SER A 346 25.96 33.37 -20.57
N ALA A 347 26.88 32.45 -20.32
CA ALA A 347 27.04 31.22 -21.12
C ALA A 347 26.06 30.10 -20.69
N LEU A 348 25.65 30.07 -19.41
CA LEU A 348 24.69 29.08 -18.90
C LEU A 348 23.27 29.30 -19.45
N VAL A 349 22.85 30.57 -19.53
CA VAL A 349 21.51 30.97 -20.01
C VAL A 349 21.36 30.79 -21.53
N GLN A 350 22.46 30.87 -22.28
CA GLN A 350 22.49 30.64 -23.73
C GLN A 350 22.85 29.19 -24.12
N SER A 351 23.10 28.30 -23.16
CA SER A 351 23.45 26.92 -23.46
C SER A 351 22.25 26.15 -24.04
N ALA A 352 22.48 25.38 -25.11
CA ALA A 352 21.46 24.58 -25.78
C ALA A 352 20.71 23.63 -24.82
N ALA A 353 21.41 23.12 -23.80
CA ALA A 353 20.83 22.27 -22.75
C ALA A 353 19.83 23.01 -21.84
N PHE A 354 20.03 24.31 -21.57
CA PHE A 354 19.09 25.11 -20.76
C PHE A 354 17.84 25.50 -21.57
N GLN A 355 18.01 25.74 -22.88
CA GLN A 355 16.88 25.95 -23.78
C GLN A 355 16.07 24.65 -24.00
N GLU A 356 16.73 23.49 -24.06
CA GLU A 356 16.07 22.17 -24.03
C GLU A 356 15.32 21.92 -22.71
N PHE A 357 15.87 22.33 -21.56
CA PHE A 357 15.20 22.21 -20.26
C PHE A 357 13.93 23.08 -20.16
N LEU A 358 13.94 24.31 -20.72
CA LEU A 358 12.77 25.17 -20.78
C LEU A 358 11.72 24.65 -21.79
N ALA A 359 12.15 24.15 -22.95
CA ALA A 359 11.29 23.48 -23.92
C ALA A 359 10.67 22.20 -23.34
N PHE A 360 11.41 21.43 -22.53
CA PHE A 360 10.93 20.25 -21.81
C PHE A 360 9.93 20.62 -20.71
N ARG A 361 10.14 21.71 -19.95
CA ARG A 361 9.16 22.22 -18.99
C ARG A 361 7.85 22.67 -19.66
N GLU A 362 7.92 23.35 -20.79
CA GLU A 362 6.71 23.71 -21.56
C GLU A 362 6.06 22.49 -22.22
N PHE A 363 6.84 21.52 -22.69
CA PHE A 363 6.34 20.24 -23.20
C PHE A 363 5.59 19.46 -22.11
N VAL A 364 6.17 19.34 -20.91
CA VAL A 364 5.55 18.71 -19.74
C VAL A 364 4.32 19.48 -19.27
N ALA A 365 4.33 20.82 -19.29
CA ALA A 365 3.15 21.64 -18.96
C ALA A 365 2.02 21.53 -20.00
N ARG A 366 2.33 21.24 -21.27
CA ARG A 366 1.34 21.03 -22.35
C ARG A 366 0.86 19.58 -22.47
N HIS A 367 1.58 18.60 -21.91
CA HIS A 367 1.30 17.17 -22.08
C HIS A 367 1.09 16.41 -20.74
N SER A 368 0.87 17.12 -19.63
CA SER A 368 0.55 16.52 -18.30
C SER A 368 -0.93 16.13 -18.14
N ALA A 369 -1.75 16.25 -19.19
CA ALA A 369 -3.00 15.53 -19.31
C ALA A 369 -2.78 14.37 -20.29
N VAL A 370 -3.12 13.16 -19.87
CA VAL A 370 -3.16 11.93 -20.69
C VAL A 370 -1.81 11.26 -20.87
N THR A 371 -1.46 10.34 -19.96
CA THR A 371 -0.98 8.96 -20.23
C THR A 371 -0.26 8.39 -19.00
N ALA A 372 -0.79 7.34 -18.41
CA ALA A 372 0.00 6.38 -17.64
C ALA A 372 -0.74 5.05 -17.60
N THR A 373 -0.50 4.22 -18.61
CA THR A 373 -0.78 2.79 -18.51
C THR A 373 0.29 1.97 -19.22
N ALA A 374 0.48 0.79 -18.62
CA ALA A 374 1.03 -0.46 -19.11
C ALA A 374 2.50 -0.75 -18.76
N GLU A 375 2.70 -1.76 -17.88
CA GLU A 375 3.39 -3.02 -18.23
C GLU A 375 3.27 -4.02 -17.06
N ASN A 376 2.51 -5.12 -17.19
CA ASN A 376 2.89 -6.45 -17.70
C ASN A 376 3.81 -7.27 -16.76
N GLN A 377 3.31 -8.38 -16.18
CA GLN A 377 3.80 -9.76 -16.43
C GLN A 377 3.29 -10.81 -15.40
N THR A 378 2.60 -11.81 -15.94
CA THR A 378 2.47 -13.25 -15.62
C THR A 378 3.04 -13.84 -14.32
N PHE A 379 2.22 -14.65 -13.63
CA PHE A 379 2.65 -15.68 -12.66
C PHE A 379 2.03 -17.07 -12.98
N PRO A 380 2.72 -18.17 -12.63
CA PRO A 380 2.41 -19.51 -13.10
C PRO A 380 1.27 -20.17 -12.31
N ALA A 381 0.46 -20.96 -13.01
CA ALA A 381 -0.58 -21.80 -12.45
C ALA A 381 0.03 -23.02 -11.73
N THR A 382 -0.04 -23.06 -10.40
CA THR A 382 -0.08 -24.33 -9.67
C THR A 382 -1.10 -24.24 -8.53
N ASN A 383 -2.03 -25.18 -8.55
CA ASN A 383 -3.18 -25.31 -7.66
C ASN A 383 -2.73 -26.08 -6.40
N PRO A 384 -2.69 -25.49 -5.19
CA PRO A 384 -2.51 -26.24 -3.96
C PRO A 384 -3.86 -26.74 -3.46
N ALA A 385 -3.91 -28.02 -3.12
CA ALA A 385 -5.09 -28.73 -2.63
C ALA A 385 -5.76 -28.01 -1.43
N ALA A 386 -7.10 -28.04 -1.44
CA ALA A 386 -7.95 -27.50 -0.39
C ALA A 386 -7.54 -27.97 1.02
N PRO A 387 -7.40 -27.06 2.01
CA PRO A 387 -7.07 -27.44 3.37
C PRO A 387 -8.23 -28.20 4.03
N ALA A 388 -7.87 -29.13 4.93
CA ALA A 388 -8.80 -30.02 5.61
C ALA A 388 -9.81 -29.25 6.47
N ARG A 389 -11.07 -29.73 6.45
CA ARG A 389 -12.19 -29.25 7.28
C ARG A 389 -11.81 -29.19 8.77
N PRO A 390 -11.87 -28.03 9.44
CA PRO A 390 -11.83 -27.98 10.90
C PRO A 390 -13.14 -28.53 11.49
N PRO A 391 -13.10 -29.06 12.73
CA PRO A 391 -14.26 -29.68 13.36
C PRO A 391 -15.36 -28.65 13.62
N ALA A 392 -16.62 -29.06 13.40
CA ALA A 392 -17.79 -28.26 13.66
C ALA A 392 -17.90 -27.93 15.16
N ILE A 393 -17.76 -26.65 15.51
CA ILE A 393 -18.05 -26.16 16.86
C ILE A 393 -19.57 -26.08 17.00
N ALA A 394 -20.15 -27.09 17.63
CA ALA A 394 -21.55 -27.09 18.05
C ALA A 394 -21.72 -26.15 19.27
N GLY A 395 -21.78 -24.85 19.00
CA GLY A 395 -22.23 -23.85 19.98
C GLY A 395 -23.75 -23.75 19.95
N THR A 396 -24.42 -23.90 21.08
CA THR A 396 -25.85 -23.63 21.24
C THR A 396 -26.15 -22.19 20.88
N VAL A 397 -26.90 -21.98 19.80
CA VAL A 397 -27.36 -20.66 19.33
C VAL A 397 -28.36 -20.09 20.34
N PRO A 398 -28.21 -18.83 20.82
CA PRO A 398 -29.15 -18.19 21.75
C PRO A 398 -30.60 -18.23 21.24
N ALA A 399 -31.57 -18.39 22.14
CA ALA A 399 -32.99 -18.58 21.81
C ALA A 399 -33.64 -17.44 20.98
N ASP A 400 -33.09 -16.22 21.05
CA ASP A 400 -33.54 -15.06 20.25
C ASP A 400 -33.15 -15.20 18.76
N ARG A 401 -31.99 -15.80 18.47
CA ARG A 401 -31.49 -16.04 17.10
C ARG A 401 -32.29 -17.09 16.32
N GLN A 402 -33.17 -17.87 16.96
CA GLN A 402 -33.99 -18.87 16.28
C GLN A 402 -35.15 -18.24 15.48
N LYS A 403 -35.60 -17.04 15.87
CA LYS A 403 -36.75 -16.35 15.27
C LYS A 403 -36.40 -15.39 14.13
N GLN A 404 -35.11 -15.17 13.87
CA GLN A 404 -34.60 -14.24 12.88
C GLN A 404 -34.05 -14.98 11.64
N ILE A 405 -34.15 -14.35 10.46
CA ILE A 405 -33.42 -14.78 9.27
C ILE A 405 -32.14 -13.95 9.13
N LEU A 406 -31.00 -14.62 8.99
CA LEU A 406 -29.71 -14.00 8.74
C LEU A 406 -29.42 -14.02 7.22
N VAL A 407 -29.28 -12.85 6.60
CA VAL A 407 -29.02 -12.74 5.16
C VAL A 407 -27.67 -12.08 4.90
N GLY A 408 -26.79 -12.79 4.19
CA GLY A 408 -25.52 -12.25 3.73
C GLY A 408 -25.64 -11.58 2.37
N PHE A 409 -24.93 -10.49 2.18
CA PHE A 409 -24.84 -9.78 0.91
C PHE A 409 -23.39 -9.63 0.49
N GLU A 410 -23.10 -9.94 -0.77
CA GLU A 410 -21.83 -9.59 -1.37
C GLU A 410 -21.79 -8.07 -1.60
N GLN A 411 -20.85 -7.37 -0.98
CA GLN A 411 -20.87 -5.90 -0.93
C GLN A 411 -20.72 -5.25 -2.31
N ILE A 412 -20.06 -5.90 -3.25
CA ILE A 412 -19.95 -5.42 -4.63
C ILE A 412 -21.33 -5.30 -5.34
N LEU A 413 -22.36 -5.97 -4.84
CA LEU A 413 -23.74 -5.84 -5.33
C LEU A 413 -24.50 -4.67 -4.68
N LEU A 414 -23.94 -4.06 -3.64
CA LEU A 414 -24.59 -3.10 -2.76
C LEU A 414 -24.06 -1.66 -2.86
N SER A 415 -22.92 -1.40 -3.50
CA SER A 415 -22.37 -0.03 -3.52
C SER A 415 -21.43 0.22 -4.70
N ASP A 416 -21.41 1.47 -5.17
CA ASP A 416 -20.44 1.95 -6.16
C ASP A 416 -19.12 2.35 -5.44
N ALA A 417 -18.28 1.35 -5.15
CA ALA A 417 -16.89 1.38 -4.70
C ALA A 417 -16.66 2.00 -3.32
N ALA A 418 -16.07 1.17 -2.47
CA ALA A 418 -15.65 1.46 -1.12
C ALA A 418 -16.78 1.76 -0.14
N ASN A 419 -17.80 2.61 -0.39
CA ASN A 419 -18.62 3.20 0.68
C ASN A 419 -19.46 2.18 1.52
N PRO A 420 -19.00 1.75 2.72
CA PRO A 420 -19.71 0.77 3.53
C PRO A 420 -21.00 1.36 4.10
N ARG A 421 -21.13 2.69 4.13
CA ARG A 421 -22.36 3.37 4.53
C ARG A 421 -23.47 3.13 3.52
N GLU A 422 -23.19 3.23 2.23
CA GLU A 422 -24.16 2.96 1.18
C GLU A 422 -24.60 1.49 1.22
N ALA A 423 -23.65 0.56 1.37
CA ALA A 423 -23.97 -0.86 1.51
C ALA A 423 -24.85 -1.14 2.73
N ARG A 424 -24.57 -0.51 3.88
CA ARG A 424 -25.42 -0.61 5.08
C ARG A 424 -26.79 0.02 4.88
N GLU A 425 -26.88 1.19 4.24
CA GLU A 425 -28.16 1.84 3.93
C GLU A 425 -29.03 0.95 3.04
N ARG A 426 -28.43 0.29 2.03
CA ARG A 426 -29.15 -0.66 1.16
C ARG A 426 -29.56 -1.94 1.89
N VAL A 427 -28.71 -2.47 2.77
CA VAL A 427 -29.05 -3.62 3.63
C VAL A 427 -30.18 -3.25 4.62
N ALA A 428 -30.13 -2.06 5.22
CA ALA A 428 -31.16 -1.58 6.14
C ALA A 428 -32.50 -1.35 5.41
N ALA A 429 -32.46 -0.81 4.19
CA ALA A 429 -33.65 -0.65 3.35
C ALA A 429 -34.28 -2.02 3.01
N PHE A 430 -33.45 -3.02 2.66
CA PHE A 430 -33.91 -4.38 2.42
C PHE A 430 -34.56 -5.00 3.66
N GLN A 431 -33.88 -4.89 4.81
CA GLN A 431 -34.40 -5.39 6.08
C GLN A 431 -35.76 -4.78 6.40
N LYS A 432 -35.88 -3.45 6.32
CA LYS A 432 -37.13 -2.72 6.58
C LYS A 432 -38.26 -3.17 5.66
N TYR A 433 -37.99 -3.35 4.36
CA TYR A 433 -38.99 -3.81 3.40
C TYR A 433 -39.50 -5.22 3.75
N ILE A 434 -38.59 -6.16 4.05
CA ILE A 434 -38.97 -7.54 4.39
C ILE A 434 -39.74 -7.61 5.71
N GLU A 435 -39.29 -6.90 6.74
CA GLU A 435 -39.95 -6.84 8.04
C GLU A 435 -41.39 -6.32 7.90
N GLN A 436 -41.58 -5.22 7.15
CA GLN A 436 -42.89 -4.64 6.92
C GLN A 436 -43.82 -5.55 6.11
N LYS A 437 -43.29 -6.24 5.10
CA LYS A 437 -44.10 -7.06 4.20
C LYS A 437 -44.46 -8.44 4.77
N THR A 438 -43.59 -9.00 5.60
CA THR A 438 -43.70 -10.41 6.02
C THR A 438 -43.84 -10.60 7.52
N GLY A 439 -43.56 -9.56 8.33
CA GLY A 439 -43.47 -9.65 9.78
C GLY A 439 -42.28 -10.50 10.27
N ILE A 440 -41.31 -10.78 9.40
CA ILE A 440 -40.10 -11.55 9.75
C ILE A 440 -39.00 -10.60 10.18
N ALA A 441 -38.45 -10.82 11.37
CA ALA A 441 -37.21 -10.18 11.79
C ALA A 441 -36.05 -10.68 10.91
N LEU A 442 -35.44 -9.76 10.16
CA LEU A 442 -34.34 -10.07 9.26
C LEU A 442 -33.10 -9.33 9.74
N VAL A 443 -31.94 -9.98 9.75
CA VAL A 443 -30.67 -9.30 9.99
C VAL A 443 -29.80 -9.47 8.75
N GLY A 444 -29.51 -8.36 8.10
CA GLY A 444 -28.65 -8.33 6.93
C GLY A 444 -27.21 -8.00 7.30
N ARG A 445 -26.24 -8.65 6.64
CA ARG A 445 -24.81 -8.32 6.77
C ARG A 445 -24.17 -8.26 5.39
N ALA A 446 -23.53 -7.14 5.08
CA ALA A 446 -22.67 -7.00 3.90
C ALA A 446 -21.28 -7.58 4.19
N PHE A 447 -20.67 -8.19 3.18
CA PHE A 447 -19.33 -8.78 3.25
C PHE A 447 -18.47 -8.20 2.13
N ASP A 448 -17.34 -7.61 2.50
CA ASP A 448 -16.36 -7.01 1.58
C ASP A 448 -15.60 -8.05 0.76
N ASN A 449 -15.46 -9.26 1.30
CA ASN A 449 -14.65 -10.31 0.71
C ASN A 449 -15.47 -11.61 0.53
N TYR A 450 -15.12 -12.33 -0.54
CA TYR A 450 -15.84 -13.51 -0.98
C TYR A 450 -15.59 -14.71 -0.04
N GLU A 451 -14.40 -14.80 0.53
CA GLU A 451 -13.98 -15.88 1.42
C GLU A 451 -14.70 -15.86 2.77
N GLU A 452 -14.94 -14.68 3.34
CA GLU A 452 -15.65 -14.49 4.60
C GLU A 452 -17.14 -14.75 4.43
N LEU A 453 -17.73 -14.31 3.30
CA LEU A 453 -19.11 -14.64 2.97
C LEU A 453 -19.30 -16.16 2.82
N ASP A 454 -18.39 -16.84 2.10
CA ASP A 454 -18.38 -18.30 1.97
C ASP A 454 -18.22 -18.99 3.34
N ARG A 455 -17.25 -18.54 4.15
CA ARG A 455 -17.00 -19.07 5.49
C ARG A 455 -18.22 -18.94 6.39
N ALA A 456 -18.81 -17.75 6.48
CA ALA A 456 -19.98 -17.47 7.30
C ALA A 456 -21.18 -18.33 6.85
N PHE A 457 -21.38 -18.47 5.53
CA PHE A 457 -22.40 -19.37 4.99
C PHE A 457 -22.11 -20.83 5.34
N ARG A 458 -20.87 -21.30 5.28
CA ARG A 458 -20.54 -22.70 5.64
C ARG A 458 -20.71 -22.96 7.14
N GLN A 459 -20.38 -22.01 8.00
CA GLN A 459 -20.31 -22.18 9.45
C GLN A 459 -21.66 -22.17 10.19
N GLY A 460 -22.76 -21.82 9.53
CA GLY A 460 -24.05 -21.71 10.23
C GLY A 460 -24.50 -20.27 10.48
N GLU A 461 -23.66 -19.29 10.14
CA GLU A 461 -23.87 -17.89 10.52
C GLU A 461 -24.88 -17.17 9.63
N LEU A 462 -25.14 -17.69 8.42
CA LEU A 462 -26.09 -17.12 7.46
C LEU A 462 -27.15 -18.15 7.05
N ASP A 463 -28.40 -17.72 6.91
CA ASP A 463 -29.52 -18.57 6.49
C ASP A 463 -29.76 -18.48 4.98
N ALA A 464 -29.60 -17.29 4.41
CA ALA A 464 -29.68 -17.01 2.98
C ALA A 464 -28.60 -16.02 2.53
N VAL A 465 -28.34 -15.98 1.23
CA VAL A 465 -27.31 -15.12 0.62
C VAL A 465 -27.84 -14.52 -0.68
N VAL A 466 -27.50 -13.25 -0.89
CA VAL A 466 -27.59 -12.53 -2.16
C VAL A 466 -26.17 -12.28 -2.64
N SER A 467 -25.74 -13.00 -3.67
CA SER A 467 -24.34 -12.99 -4.14
C SER A 467 -24.27 -13.29 -5.63
N SER A 468 -23.11 -13.06 -6.23
CA SER A 468 -22.75 -13.40 -7.60
C SER A 468 -22.91 -14.90 -7.90
N GLN A 469 -22.88 -15.24 -9.19
CA GLN A 469 -23.03 -16.62 -9.66
C GLN A 469 -21.88 -17.53 -9.21
N GLY A 470 -20.68 -16.97 -8.97
CA GLY A 470 -19.49 -17.73 -8.58
C GLY A 470 -19.70 -18.47 -7.27
N LEU A 471 -20.12 -17.75 -6.22
CA LEU A 471 -20.34 -18.33 -4.90
C LEU A 471 -21.46 -19.34 -4.92
N PHE A 472 -22.56 -18.98 -5.57
CA PHE A 472 -23.69 -19.87 -5.71
C PHE A 472 -23.32 -21.17 -6.44
N LYS A 473 -22.57 -21.10 -7.55
CA LYS A 473 -22.11 -22.27 -8.32
C LYS A 473 -21.33 -23.24 -7.43
N LEU A 474 -20.40 -22.72 -6.64
CA LEU A 474 -19.54 -23.50 -5.75
C LEU A 474 -20.37 -24.21 -4.66
N LEU A 475 -21.20 -23.46 -3.94
CA LEU A 475 -22.03 -23.99 -2.85
C LEU A 475 -23.16 -24.93 -3.33
N TYR A 476 -23.70 -24.68 -4.52
CA TYR A 476 -24.71 -25.52 -5.14
C TYR A 476 -24.13 -26.86 -5.62
N ARG A 477 -22.92 -26.87 -6.21
CA ARG A 477 -22.20 -28.10 -6.60
C ARG A 477 -21.88 -28.99 -5.39
N GLU A 478 -21.56 -28.38 -4.25
CA GLU A 478 -21.33 -29.09 -2.99
C GLU A 478 -22.62 -29.49 -2.26
N ASN A 479 -23.80 -29.23 -2.83
CA ASN A 479 -25.10 -29.57 -2.26
C ASN A 479 -25.38 -28.87 -0.90
N LEU A 480 -24.78 -27.71 -0.67
CA LEU A 480 -24.95 -26.91 0.56
C LEU A 480 -26.02 -25.82 0.40
N ALA A 481 -26.18 -25.28 -0.81
CA ALA A 481 -27.15 -24.23 -1.13
C ALA A 481 -28.38 -24.78 -1.86
N GLU A 482 -29.55 -24.24 -1.52
CA GLU A 482 -30.80 -24.39 -2.27
C GLU A 482 -31.17 -23.05 -2.93
N PRO A 483 -31.36 -23.00 -4.26
CA PRO A 483 -31.74 -21.76 -4.92
C PRO A 483 -33.20 -21.40 -4.62
N LEU A 484 -33.45 -20.10 -4.45
CA LEU A 484 -34.78 -19.55 -4.24
C LEU A 484 -35.23 -18.76 -5.46
N LEU A 485 -34.53 -17.66 -5.74
CA LEU A 485 -34.91 -16.66 -6.73
C LEU A 485 -33.73 -16.29 -7.61
N THR A 486 -34.04 -15.68 -8.75
CA THR A 486 -33.09 -15.00 -9.62
C THR A 486 -33.61 -13.61 -9.91
N ALA A 487 -32.72 -12.62 -9.90
CA ALA A 487 -33.07 -11.28 -10.35
C ALA A 487 -33.41 -11.27 -11.85
N GLN A 488 -34.35 -10.43 -12.26
CA GLN A 488 -34.58 -10.09 -13.66
C GLN A 488 -34.04 -8.70 -13.97
N VAL A 489 -33.34 -8.59 -15.09
CA VAL A 489 -32.82 -7.33 -15.62
C VAL A 489 -33.25 -7.24 -17.07
N ARG A 490 -33.91 -6.13 -17.43
CA ARG A 490 -34.61 -5.93 -18.71
C ARG A 490 -35.58 -7.07 -19.04
N GLY A 491 -36.31 -7.54 -18.04
CA GLY A 491 -37.25 -8.67 -18.15
C GLY A 491 -36.62 -10.04 -18.45
N ARG A 492 -35.30 -10.19 -18.27
CA ARG A 492 -34.57 -11.44 -18.53
C ARG A 492 -33.95 -11.99 -17.26
N ASP A 493 -33.97 -13.31 -17.09
CA ASP A 493 -33.30 -14.01 -15.97
C ASP A 493 -31.79 -14.21 -16.21
N PHE A 494 -31.32 -13.89 -17.41
CA PHE A 494 -29.95 -14.05 -17.85
C PHE A 494 -29.48 -12.74 -18.45
N GLN A 495 -28.27 -12.36 -18.07
CA GLN A 495 -27.53 -11.29 -18.71
C GLN A 495 -26.72 -11.84 -19.88
N SER A 496 -26.40 -10.94 -20.80
CA SER A 496 -25.49 -11.25 -21.87
C SER A 496 -24.16 -10.58 -21.59
N ALA A 497 -23.08 -11.34 -21.73
CA ALA A 497 -21.77 -10.76 -21.86
C ALA A 497 -21.78 -9.85 -23.09
N CYS A 498 -21.20 -8.67 -22.95
CA CYS A 498 -21.18 -7.63 -23.95
C CYS A 498 -19.79 -7.00 -24.03
N LEU A 499 -19.31 -6.79 -25.25
CA LEU A 499 -18.19 -5.90 -25.51
C LEU A 499 -18.75 -4.50 -25.78
N LEU A 500 -18.65 -3.62 -24.79
CA LEU A 500 -19.15 -2.26 -24.86
C LEU A 500 -18.13 -1.36 -25.56
N VAL A 501 -18.59 -0.56 -26.51
CA VAL A 501 -17.76 0.39 -27.26
C VAL A 501 -18.50 1.70 -27.42
N ARG A 502 -17.78 2.76 -27.78
CA ARG A 502 -18.41 4.01 -28.20
C ARG A 502 -19.08 3.85 -29.57
N ASP A 503 -20.23 4.49 -29.74
CA ASP A 503 -20.95 4.66 -30.99
C ASP A 503 -20.39 5.85 -31.78
N SER A 504 -19.07 5.85 -32.01
CA SER A 504 -18.35 6.91 -32.73
C SER A 504 -18.02 6.58 -34.18
N GLY A 505 -18.38 5.39 -34.66
CA GLY A 505 -18.02 4.91 -36.00
C GLY A 505 -16.72 4.11 -36.07
N GLU A 506 -15.80 4.26 -35.10
CA GLU A 506 -14.42 3.74 -35.18
C GLU A 506 -14.27 2.22 -35.01
N ILE A 507 -15.11 1.60 -34.19
CA ILE A 507 -15.10 0.15 -33.94
C ILE A 507 -16.49 -0.37 -34.29
N GLN A 508 -16.59 -1.20 -35.32
CA GLN A 508 -17.81 -1.77 -35.89
C GLN A 508 -17.84 -3.30 -35.84
N GLU A 509 -16.68 -3.94 -35.86
CA GLU A 509 -16.55 -5.40 -35.84
C GLU A 509 -15.42 -5.88 -34.92
N LEU A 510 -15.47 -7.16 -34.53
CA LEU A 510 -14.50 -7.76 -33.60
C LEU A 510 -13.05 -7.69 -34.09
N GLY A 511 -12.82 -7.72 -35.41
CA GLY A 511 -11.47 -7.63 -35.97
C GLY A 511 -10.77 -6.31 -35.69
N GLN A 512 -11.54 -5.23 -35.44
CA GLN A 512 -11.02 -3.89 -35.18
C GLN A 512 -10.65 -3.65 -33.71
N LEU A 513 -10.87 -4.67 -32.86
CA LEU A 513 -10.47 -4.65 -31.46
C LEU A 513 -8.95 -4.89 -31.27
N GLN A 514 -8.26 -5.41 -32.29
CA GLN A 514 -6.83 -5.67 -32.19
C GLN A 514 -6.07 -4.35 -31.97
N GLY A 515 -5.19 -4.34 -30.96
CA GLY A 515 -4.41 -3.16 -30.59
C GLY A 515 -5.22 -2.03 -29.92
N LYS A 516 -6.47 -2.30 -29.51
CA LYS A 516 -7.27 -1.39 -28.68
C LYS A 516 -6.99 -1.58 -27.19
N ARG A 517 -7.41 -0.63 -26.36
CA ARG A 517 -7.36 -0.71 -24.88
C ARG A 517 -8.64 -1.36 -24.36
N LEU A 518 -8.50 -2.47 -23.63
CA LEU A 518 -9.62 -3.20 -23.04
C LEU A 518 -9.73 -2.92 -21.55
N GLY A 519 -10.87 -2.41 -21.11
CA GLY A 519 -11.28 -2.42 -19.70
C GLY A 519 -11.96 -3.73 -19.31
N TYR A 520 -11.72 -4.25 -18.12
CA TYR A 520 -12.40 -5.43 -17.55
C TYR A 520 -12.64 -5.26 -16.05
N ILE A 521 -13.72 -5.81 -15.48
CA ILE A 521 -14.04 -5.62 -14.06
C ILE A 521 -13.48 -6.75 -13.21
N ALA A 522 -13.81 -7.99 -13.57
CA ALA A 522 -13.36 -9.19 -12.89
C ALA A 522 -12.41 -10.00 -13.80
N MET A 523 -11.52 -10.80 -13.21
CA MET A 523 -10.58 -11.61 -14.00
C MET A 523 -11.33 -12.65 -14.85
N GLU A 524 -12.48 -13.11 -14.37
CA GLU A 524 -13.39 -14.02 -15.04
C GLU A 524 -13.93 -13.44 -16.35
N ASP A 525 -14.15 -12.11 -16.40
CA ASP A 525 -14.59 -11.43 -17.63
C ASP A 525 -13.50 -11.50 -18.71
N LEU A 526 -12.23 -11.40 -18.29
CA LEU A 526 -11.07 -11.49 -19.18
C LEU A 526 -10.82 -12.93 -19.64
N GLU A 527 -10.92 -13.90 -18.73
CA GLU A 527 -10.79 -15.33 -19.04
C GLU A 527 -11.92 -15.84 -19.95
N GLY A 528 -13.14 -15.33 -19.76
CA GLY A 528 -14.31 -15.66 -20.58
C GLY A 528 -14.26 -15.08 -21.99
N LEU A 529 -13.40 -14.09 -22.25
CA LEU A 529 -13.41 -13.32 -23.50
C LEU A 529 -13.18 -14.18 -24.75
N ASN A 530 -12.22 -15.11 -24.70
CA ASN A 530 -11.94 -16.02 -25.81
C ASN A 530 -13.12 -16.94 -26.11
N ARG A 531 -13.66 -17.55 -25.04
CA ARG A 531 -14.80 -18.47 -25.11
C ARG A 531 -16.05 -17.79 -25.65
N HIS A 532 -16.31 -16.58 -25.19
CA HIS A 532 -17.53 -15.86 -25.54
C HIS A 532 -17.45 -15.21 -26.93
N PHE A 533 -16.36 -14.52 -27.25
CA PHE A 533 -16.30 -13.65 -28.43
C PHE A 533 -15.37 -14.12 -29.53
N PHE A 534 -14.43 -15.03 -29.24
CA PHE A 534 -13.41 -15.47 -30.19
C PHE A 534 -13.44 -16.98 -30.48
N ASN A 535 -14.55 -17.66 -30.17
CA ASN A 535 -14.81 -19.07 -30.50
C ASN A 535 -13.72 -20.04 -30.02
N ASP A 536 -13.22 -19.84 -28.79
CA ASP A 536 -12.14 -20.66 -28.20
C ASP A 536 -10.89 -20.75 -29.10
N ASN A 537 -10.58 -19.67 -29.81
CA ASN A 537 -9.43 -19.63 -30.70
C ASN A 537 -8.14 -19.81 -29.89
N PRO A 538 -7.37 -20.90 -30.08
CA PRO A 538 -6.20 -21.19 -29.27
C PRO A 538 -5.05 -20.19 -29.47
N LYS A 539 -5.11 -19.37 -30.54
CA LYS A 539 -4.14 -18.30 -30.81
C LYS A 539 -4.54 -16.98 -30.16
N PHE A 540 -5.79 -16.86 -29.70
CA PHE A 540 -6.27 -15.64 -29.07
C PHE A 540 -5.80 -15.59 -27.61
N LYS A 541 -5.04 -14.54 -27.29
CA LYS A 541 -4.60 -14.21 -25.93
C LYS A 541 -4.89 -12.73 -25.70
N PRO A 542 -5.74 -12.34 -24.73
CA PRO A 542 -6.09 -10.95 -24.48
C PRO A 542 -4.85 -10.05 -24.34
N GLU A 543 -3.80 -10.55 -23.70
CA GLU A 543 -2.56 -9.81 -23.40
C GLU A 543 -1.73 -9.47 -24.65
N ILE A 544 -1.98 -10.19 -25.75
CA ILE A 544 -1.29 -9.98 -27.03
C ILE A 544 -2.22 -9.28 -28.03
N PHE A 545 -3.50 -9.60 -27.98
CA PHE A 545 -4.49 -9.08 -28.93
C PHE A 545 -4.82 -7.61 -28.66
N PHE A 546 -4.92 -7.20 -27.39
CA PHE A 546 -5.10 -5.81 -26.98
C PHE A 546 -3.75 -5.17 -26.68
N LYS A 547 -3.61 -3.87 -26.96
CA LYS A 547 -2.36 -3.16 -26.61
C LYS A 547 -2.23 -2.90 -25.11
N GLU A 548 -3.35 -2.97 -24.40
CA GLU A 548 -3.44 -2.64 -22.99
C GLU A 548 -4.68 -3.28 -22.37
N LEU A 549 -4.51 -3.84 -21.17
CA LEU A 549 -5.57 -4.40 -20.35
C LEU A 549 -5.69 -3.58 -19.06
N LYS A 550 -6.84 -2.96 -18.83
CA LYS A 550 -7.09 -2.08 -17.68
C LYS A 550 -8.14 -2.71 -16.76
N LYS A 551 -7.73 -3.05 -15.53
CA LYS A 551 -8.69 -3.48 -14.50
C LYS A 551 -9.51 -2.28 -14.05
N ILE A 552 -10.81 -2.37 -14.22
CA ILE A 552 -11.80 -1.38 -13.83
C ILE A 552 -12.45 -1.88 -12.56
N GLN A 553 -12.61 -1.02 -11.56
CA GLN A 553 -13.19 -1.50 -10.30
C GLN A 553 -14.69 -1.79 -10.43
N GLN A 554 -15.41 -1.06 -11.30
CA GLN A 554 -16.87 -1.07 -11.34
C GLN A 554 -17.50 -0.74 -12.69
N ALA A 555 -18.79 -1.08 -12.83
CA ALA A 555 -19.56 -0.83 -14.04
C ALA A 555 -19.69 0.66 -14.41
N ARG A 556 -20.06 1.50 -13.43
CA ARG A 556 -20.22 2.96 -13.64
C ARG A 556 -18.90 3.63 -14.04
N VAL A 557 -17.81 3.27 -13.36
CA VAL A 557 -16.45 3.75 -13.69
C VAL A 557 -16.03 3.28 -15.08
N GLY A 558 -16.30 2.03 -15.45
CA GLY A 558 -15.99 1.51 -16.78
C GLY A 558 -16.76 2.22 -17.90
N VAL A 559 -18.05 2.49 -17.66
CA VAL A 559 -18.88 3.29 -18.57
C VAL A 559 -18.30 4.69 -18.75
N LEU A 560 -17.91 5.36 -17.67
CA LEU A 560 -17.26 6.67 -17.74
C LEU A 560 -15.91 6.58 -18.49
N ALA A 561 -15.10 5.56 -18.23
CA ALA A 561 -13.83 5.32 -18.91
C ALA A 561 -14.01 5.15 -20.43
N LEU A 562 -15.07 4.49 -20.87
CA LEU A 562 -15.46 4.44 -22.28
C LEU A 562 -15.84 5.82 -22.82
N MET A 563 -16.65 6.60 -22.08
CA MET A 563 -17.10 7.93 -22.51
C MET A 563 -15.94 8.91 -22.68
N VAL A 564 -14.99 8.92 -21.74
CA VAL A 564 -13.81 9.81 -21.78
C VAL A 564 -12.64 9.26 -22.62
N GLN A 565 -12.85 8.12 -23.31
CA GLN A 565 -11.84 7.47 -24.16
C GLN A 565 -10.57 7.07 -23.40
N ASP A 566 -10.72 6.69 -22.14
CA ASP A 566 -9.64 6.11 -21.33
C ASP A 566 -9.45 4.61 -21.68
N VAL A 567 -10.55 3.93 -22.05
CA VAL A 567 -10.52 2.62 -22.72
C VAL A 567 -11.30 2.70 -24.04
N ASP A 568 -10.94 1.83 -24.99
CA ASP A 568 -11.58 1.78 -26.32
C ASP A 568 -12.72 0.76 -26.36
N VAL A 569 -12.59 -0.30 -25.57
CA VAL A 569 -13.59 -1.36 -25.38
C VAL A 569 -13.65 -1.74 -23.90
N LEU A 570 -14.82 -2.11 -23.40
CA LEU A 570 -15.04 -2.61 -22.05
C LEU A 570 -15.73 -3.96 -22.12
N VAL A 571 -15.13 -5.00 -21.55
CA VAL A 571 -15.84 -6.26 -21.32
C VAL A 571 -16.74 -6.11 -20.09
N GLY A 572 -18.00 -6.48 -20.25
CA GLY A 572 -18.96 -6.44 -19.18
C GLY A 572 -20.27 -7.06 -19.62
N TYR A 573 -21.38 -6.50 -19.15
CA TYR A 573 -22.70 -7.09 -19.33
C TYR A 573 -23.68 -6.08 -19.90
N ASP A 574 -24.75 -6.56 -20.52
CA ASP A 574 -25.76 -5.72 -21.17
C ASP A 574 -26.51 -4.78 -20.21
N TYR A 575 -26.53 -5.06 -18.90
CA TYR A 575 -27.07 -4.12 -17.91
C TYR A 575 -26.28 -2.82 -17.85
N MET A 576 -25.00 -2.84 -18.21
CA MET A 576 -24.15 -1.64 -18.21
C MET A 576 -24.56 -0.62 -19.27
N LEU A 577 -25.37 -1.02 -20.27
CA LEU A 577 -26.02 -0.07 -21.18
C LEU A 577 -27.08 0.78 -20.46
N LYS A 578 -27.75 0.23 -19.45
CA LYS A 578 -28.67 0.99 -18.58
C LYS A 578 -27.87 1.97 -17.72
N VAL A 579 -26.76 1.51 -17.13
CA VAL A 579 -25.83 2.37 -16.38
C VAL A 579 -25.33 3.52 -17.26
N ALA A 580 -24.95 3.25 -18.51
CA ALA A 580 -24.57 4.30 -19.47
C ALA A 580 -25.70 5.30 -19.73
N ALA A 581 -26.94 4.82 -19.93
CA ALA A 581 -28.08 5.70 -20.14
C ALA A 581 -28.40 6.57 -18.91
N ASP A 582 -28.24 6.03 -17.70
CA ASP A 582 -28.45 6.76 -16.46
C ASP A 582 -27.36 7.83 -16.25
N VAL A 583 -26.09 7.48 -16.43
CA VAL A 583 -24.95 8.43 -16.39
C VAL A 583 -25.15 9.55 -17.41
N SER A 584 -25.52 9.22 -18.64
CA SER A 584 -25.82 10.21 -19.68
C SER A 584 -26.95 11.15 -19.30
N ARG A 585 -28.03 10.65 -18.68
CA ARG A 585 -29.15 11.46 -18.20
C ARG A 585 -28.73 12.40 -17.07
N GLU A 586 -28.00 11.89 -16.09
CA GLU A 586 -27.51 12.65 -14.93
C GLU A 586 -26.54 13.77 -15.33
N GLN A 587 -25.66 13.49 -16.29
CA GLN A 587 -24.64 14.44 -16.76
C GLN A 587 -25.11 15.31 -17.94
N ASN A 588 -26.35 15.12 -18.39
CA ASN A 588 -26.92 15.78 -19.58
C ASN A 588 -26.03 15.63 -20.84
N LEU A 589 -25.49 14.42 -21.05
CA LEU A 589 -24.63 14.06 -22.18
C LEU A 589 -25.39 13.10 -23.13
N PRO A 590 -25.17 13.16 -24.45
CA PRO A 590 -25.67 12.13 -25.36
C PRO A 590 -25.07 10.78 -24.96
N ASN A 591 -25.87 9.71 -24.93
CA ASN A 591 -25.37 8.36 -24.63
C ASN A 591 -24.65 7.79 -25.86
N PRO A 592 -23.31 7.71 -25.86
CA PRO A 592 -22.56 7.29 -27.02
C PRO A 592 -22.08 5.84 -26.85
N ILE A 593 -22.72 4.98 -26.04
CA ILE A 593 -22.24 3.61 -25.78
C ILE A 593 -23.19 2.58 -26.37
N ARG A 594 -22.63 1.59 -27.06
CA ARG A 594 -23.37 0.45 -27.62
C ARG A 594 -22.64 -0.87 -27.35
N CYS A 595 -23.38 -1.97 -27.48
CA CYS A 595 -22.81 -3.31 -27.49
C CYS A 595 -22.29 -3.64 -28.89
N LEU A 596 -21.00 -3.96 -29.01
CA LEU A 596 -20.37 -4.41 -30.25
C LEU A 596 -20.73 -5.86 -30.56
N ALA A 597 -20.57 -6.73 -29.58
CA ALA A 597 -20.88 -8.15 -29.67
C ALA A 597 -21.51 -8.59 -28.36
N GLN A 598 -22.51 -9.46 -28.46
CA GLN A 598 -23.31 -9.92 -27.33
C GLN A 598 -23.45 -11.43 -27.37
N VAL A 599 -23.23 -12.09 -26.23
CA VAL A 599 -23.33 -13.54 -26.11
C VAL A 599 -24.15 -13.84 -24.86
N SER A 600 -25.23 -14.60 -25.02
CA SER A 600 -26.09 -14.99 -23.91
C SER A 600 -25.55 -16.25 -23.25
N SER A 601 -25.32 -16.21 -21.92
CA SER A 601 -25.45 -17.42 -21.08
C SER A 601 -25.26 -17.20 -19.59
N ILE A 602 -25.03 -15.98 -19.07
CA ILE A 602 -24.71 -15.82 -17.65
C ILE A 602 -26.00 -15.53 -16.88
N PRO A 603 -26.36 -16.34 -15.89
CA PRO A 603 -27.56 -16.06 -15.13
C PRO A 603 -27.42 -14.76 -14.31
N ASN A 604 -28.54 -14.15 -13.95
CA ASN A 604 -28.57 -12.96 -13.09
C ASN A 604 -28.56 -13.30 -11.59
N THR A 605 -28.12 -12.36 -10.76
CA THR A 605 -27.89 -12.52 -9.31
C THR A 605 -28.90 -13.46 -8.62
N PRO A 606 -28.46 -14.63 -8.12
CA PRO A 606 -29.32 -15.55 -7.41
C PRO A 606 -29.50 -15.12 -5.96
N ILE A 607 -30.64 -15.54 -5.40
CA ILE A 607 -30.84 -15.61 -3.96
C ILE A 607 -30.98 -17.08 -3.61
N PHE A 608 -30.17 -17.55 -2.66
CA PHE A 608 -30.13 -18.94 -2.25
C PHE A 608 -30.05 -19.06 -0.74
N ALA A 609 -30.56 -20.17 -0.22
CA ALA A 609 -30.59 -20.49 1.20
C ALA A 609 -29.75 -21.73 1.51
N ARG A 610 -29.46 -21.93 2.79
CA ARG A 610 -28.83 -23.15 3.26
C ARG A 610 -29.81 -24.32 3.15
N LYS A 611 -29.38 -25.44 2.57
CA LYS A 611 -30.23 -26.63 2.39
C LYS A 611 -30.67 -27.26 3.72
N THR A 612 -29.86 -27.13 4.76
CA THR A 612 -30.06 -27.74 6.09
C THR A 612 -30.79 -26.84 7.10
N LEU A 613 -31.59 -25.87 6.64
CA LEU A 613 -32.33 -24.97 7.55
C LEU A 613 -33.35 -25.71 8.44
N PRO A 614 -33.44 -25.35 9.74
CA PRO A 614 -34.51 -25.80 10.63
C PRO A 614 -35.92 -25.44 10.10
N PRO A 615 -36.97 -26.18 10.49
CA PRO A 615 -38.34 -25.96 9.98
C PRO A 615 -38.85 -24.52 10.14
N GLU A 616 -38.58 -23.90 11.29
CA GLU A 616 -39.00 -22.53 11.59
C GLU A 616 -38.34 -21.51 10.65
N LYS A 617 -37.03 -21.64 10.43
CA LYS A 617 -36.29 -20.79 9.50
C LYS A 617 -36.70 -21.03 8.04
N ARG A 618 -37.04 -22.27 7.69
CA ARG A 618 -37.53 -22.62 6.36
C ARG A 618 -38.85 -21.93 6.04
N ALA A 619 -39.79 -21.91 6.99
CA ALA A 619 -41.05 -21.18 6.84
C ALA A 619 -40.83 -19.67 6.71
N ALA A 620 -39.80 -19.13 7.38
CA ALA A 620 -39.42 -17.73 7.26
C ALA A 620 -38.81 -17.45 5.86
N VAL A 621 -37.89 -18.29 5.37
CA VAL A 621 -37.29 -18.17 4.03
C VAL A 621 -38.35 -18.27 2.91
N SER A 622 -39.36 -19.14 3.04
CA SER A 622 -40.46 -19.20 2.06
C SER A 622 -41.32 -17.93 2.01
N ARG A 623 -41.48 -17.25 3.15
CA ARG A 623 -42.17 -15.94 3.21
C ARG A 623 -41.31 -14.83 2.60
N LEU A 624 -40.00 -14.84 2.85
CA LEU A 624 -39.02 -13.97 2.18
C LEU A 624 -39.10 -14.14 0.65
N GLU A 625 -39.08 -15.38 0.15
CA GLU A 625 -39.22 -15.70 -1.28
C GLU A 625 -40.52 -15.10 -1.85
N THR A 626 -41.64 -15.30 -1.15
CA THR A 626 -42.96 -14.80 -1.58
C THR A 626 -43.01 -13.28 -1.65
N ALA A 627 -42.40 -12.57 -0.68
CA ALA A 627 -42.36 -11.11 -0.66
C ALA A 627 -41.50 -10.52 -1.78
N LEU A 628 -40.36 -11.15 -2.07
CA LEU A 628 -39.46 -10.70 -3.14
C LEU A 628 -40.06 -10.93 -4.54
N LEU A 629 -40.84 -12.01 -4.73
CA LEU A 629 -41.59 -12.25 -5.97
C LEU A 629 -42.68 -11.21 -6.26
N GLN A 630 -43.05 -10.39 -5.27
CA GLN A 630 -44.06 -9.33 -5.41
C GLN A 630 -43.47 -7.92 -5.28
N ALA A 631 -42.15 -7.79 -5.16
CA ALA A 631 -41.49 -6.51 -4.91
C ALA A 631 -41.72 -5.48 -6.04
N ASP A 632 -42.01 -5.92 -7.25
CA ASP A 632 -42.34 -5.06 -8.40
C ASP A 632 -43.75 -4.47 -8.35
N ARG A 633 -44.60 -4.91 -7.40
CA ARG A 633 -46.02 -4.53 -7.33
C ARG A 633 -46.33 -3.37 -6.39
N ASP A 634 -45.42 -2.98 -5.51
CA ASP A 634 -45.60 -1.84 -4.60
C ASP A 634 -44.40 -0.88 -4.60
N GLU A 635 -44.62 0.36 -4.14
CA GLU A 635 -43.61 1.43 -4.23
C GLU A 635 -42.35 1.15 -3.40
N ALA A 636 -42.50 0.52 -2.22
CA ALA A 636 -41.37 0.20 -1.36
C ALA A 636 -40.49 -0.89 -1.97
N GLY A 637 -41.11 -1.92 -2.56
CA GLY A 637 -40.40 -2.95 -3.30
C GLY A 637 -39.74 -2.43 -4.59
N LYS A 638 -40.38 -1.51 -5.32
CA LYS A 638 -39.79 -0.85 -6.50
C LYS A 638 -38.58 0.02 -6.16
N ALA A 639 -38.64 0.76 -5.05
CA ALA A 639 -37.51 1.52 -4.55
C ALA A 639 -36.33 0.59 -4.25
N PHE A 640 -36.59 -0.51 -3.54
CA PHE A 640 -35.60 -1.57 -3.30
C PHE A 640 -35.01 -2.13 -4.61
N LEU A 641 -35.83 -2.54 -5.58
CA LEU A 641 -35.37 -3.09 -6.85
C LEU A 641 -34.50 -2.11 -7.66
N THR A 642 -34.85 -0.82 -7.60
CA THR A 642 -34.09 0.25 -8.27
C THR A 642 -32.67 0.37 -7.72
N PHE A 643 -32.49 0.24 -6.40
CA PHE A 643 -31.16 0.28 -5.75
C PHE A 643 -30.22 -0.84 -6.19
N PHE A 644 -30.75 -1.98 -6.68
CA PHE A 644 -29.96 -3.10 -7.18
C PHE A 644 -29.94 -3.20 -8.72
N HIS A 645 -30.52 -2.21 -9.42
CA HIS A 645 -30.74 -2.22 -10.86
C HIS A 645 -31.56 -3.42 -11.37
N PHE A 646 -32.38 -4.03 -10.52
CA PHE A 646 -33.28 -5.13 -10.87
C PHE A 646 -34.65 -4.61 -11.29
N ASP A 647 -35.33 -5.35 -12.16
CA ASP A 647 -36.71 -5.04 -12.54
C ASP A 647 -37.70 -5.78 -11.63
N CYS A 648 -37.41 -7.04 -11.30
CA CYS A 648 -38.18 -7.90 -10.39
C CYS A 648 -37.38 -9.16 -10.04
N PHE A 649 -37.95 -10.05 -9.23
CA PHE A 649 -37.43 -11.40 -9.01
C PHE A 649 -38.30 -12.45 -9.68
N SER A 650 -37.69 -13.53 -10.15
CA SER A 650 -38.40 -14.70 -10.67
C SER A 650 -37.92 -15.98 -9.98
N LYS A 651 -38.75 -17.04 -10.04
CA LYS A 651 -38.36 -18.34 -9.50
C LYS A 651 -37.14 -18.89 -10.22
N PHE A 652 -36.22 -19.48 -9.45
CA PHE A 652 -35.02 -20.08 -10.00
C PHE A 652 -35.35 -21.20 -11.00
N LYS A 653 -34.80 -21.10 -12.22
CA LYS A 653 -35.08 -22.05 -13.32
C LYS A 653 -33.97 -23.08 -13.45
N GLU A 654 -34.01 -24.10 -12.58
CA GLU A 654 -32.94 -25.10 -12.43
C GLU A 654 -32.47 -25.74 -13.75
N LYS A 655 -33.39 -26.09 -14.65
CA LYS A 655 -33.05 -26.69 -15.96
C LYS A 655 -32.18 -25.75 -16.83
N LYS A 656 -32.41 -24.44 -16.78
CA LYS A 656 -31.62 -23.45 -17.55
C LYS A 656 -30.25 -23.23 -16.93
N TYR A 657 -30.17 -23.21 -15.60
CA TYR A 657 -28.92 -23.05 -14.86
C TYR A 657 -28.02 -24.30 -14.92
N ARG A 658 -28.60 -25.52 -14.91
CA ARG A 658 -27.84 -26.76 -15.12
C ARG A 658 -27.10 -26.77 -16.47
N ALA A 659 -27.72 -26.24 -17.52
CA ALA A 659 -27.07 -26.13 -18.83
C ALA A 659 -25.89 -25.14 -18.82
N TYR A 660 -25.95 -24.08 -18.00
CA TYR A 660 -24.83 -23.16 -17.77
C TYR A 660 -23.71 -23.85 -16.97
N PHE A 661 -24.04 -24.48 -15.83
CA PHE A 661 -23.08 -25.19 -14.97
C PHE A 661 -22.46 -26.45 -15.58
N GLN A 662 -23.00 -26.97 -16.69
CA GLN A 662 -22.44 -28.10 -17.46
C GLN A 662 -21.55 -27.65 -18.62
N LYS A 663 -21.74 -26.42 -19.14
CA LYS A 663 -20.92 -25.85 -20.21
C LYS A 663 -19.63 -25.19 -19.69
N GLU A 664 -19.60 -24.83 -18.41
CA GLU A 664 -18.45 -24.24 -17.69
C GLU A 664 -18.01 -25.08 -16.49
#